data_AF-A0A975N3M5-F1
#
_entry.id   AF-A0A975N3M5-F1
#
_cell.length_a   1.000
_cell.length_b   1.000
_cell.length_c   1.000
_cell.angle_alpha   90.00
_cell.angle_beta   90.00
_cell.angle_gamma   90.00
#
_symmetry.space_group_name_H-M   'P 1'
#
loop_
_entity.id
_entity.type
_entity.pdbx_description
1 polymer ?
#
loop_
_entity_poly.entity_id
_entity_poly.type
_entity_poly.pdbx_seq_one_letter_code
_entity_poly.pdbx_strand_id
1 'polypeptide(L)'
;MTWIPPAQKRPPRPRRGLVTLTLAALAALTVVAAPSALAAPNDAAAARATPLAKGPIGWDVYRQLDGMERMRPGEQVRQFSSFDRTGGNEDGFAGAYSCLTHETDGQCVIADAHGAGEISSIWFTYAANSVAPIGNIRIELDGRVVLQANLQDLVNGRKGAPFVWPLVGNSQDTMGGTVIKVPMPYTRSMRIVTQNNPHFYHVAYRQFADAAGVRTFDPSDKALDVVNRLRGYGVNDPKPPAPGAQTDTAGIALAPGASMSIPAPDGPRQISQLQMRLPQAVASPMVYDDGRAFAPGSSSFTMGISPANQGIRLTRRYDQGIGHQRANLLIDGKQAGEWTSGPSVGGRWGEQTIEVPPSLTAGKSRITVTNTFVSSDYDVNEFRYVAHSKLGGGWVLSDIMDVGPNHPGEEAAHGYKILGGTWEGLGSSRFDVPAAQVTATDQLLEGLRLRITFDGQTTVDSPVGEFFGSGLGKYATKSLMTSIDTTENGAFTSWYPMPYGKNAKIELVNTSPVAVTAGSVAVTSAPDPSLPADLSKGGTHGYFNATHHRADTVQGQEWNFLTAQGRGVFYGVTTNMRGHIPPGPVHQMNFLEGDERVYVDGSRSPSEIGTGTEDFYESGWYFMDAEAGNREGVTYSMPQAGLVSHETAADGCQYVCLNAYRTLMADAVPFGKGIEFDIEHGGDSDQPAEYSSTAYWYGNTGPSLEQSDFVDIADPASRALHGYTADAEETASLTSTFEGKEDRSPVTGTVSSSTGPVQFTVAVSKPNSGLRLHRVGDQDAGFQRANVFVDNRYVGEWYQPLKNSFSRWLEDSFDVPASFTAGKAAVQVRFEPIDGAPAWTGSRYTALSQLGDNAKGASRPSNQD
;
A
#
# COMPACT_ATOMS: atom_id res chain seq x y z
N MET A 1 -14.10 2.75 51.59
CA MET A 1 -14.32 2.11 52.92
C MET A 1 -15.83 2.01 53.10
N THR A 2 -16.48 0.92 53.54
CA THR A 2 -16.08 -0.42 54.10
C THR A 2 -16.96 -1.52 53.43
N TRP A 3 -16.62 -2.81 53.16
CA TRP A 3 -15.81 -3.92 53.74
C TRP A 3 -16.41 -4.64 54.99
N ILE A 4 -16.28 -5.96 55.27
CA ILE A 4 -16.18 -7.31 54.57
C ILE A 4 -16.11 -8.42 55.70
N PRO A 5 -16.35 -9.78 55.58
CA PRO A 5 -16.09 -10.80 54.52
C PRO A 5 -17.38 -11.56 54.09
N PRO A 6 -17.58 -12.93 53.95
CA PRO A 6 -16.75 -14.17 54.16
C PRO A 6 -15.73 -14.50 53.02
N ALA A 7 -14.88 -15.55 52.98
CA ALA A 7 -14.51 -16.75 53.79
C ALA A 7 -15.23 -18.11 53.51
N GLN A 8 -14.58 -19.30 53.37
CA GLN A 8 -13.14 -19.70 53.33
C GLN A 8 -12.90 -21.18 52.81
N LYS A 9 -11.74 -21.46 52.15
CA LYS A 9 -10.85 -22.69 52.16
C LYS A 9 -11.40 -24.12 51.79
N ARG A 10 -10.80 -24.94 50.86
CA ARG A 10 -9.51 -25.76 50.81
C ARG A 10 -9.67 -27.23 51.37
N PRO A 11 -8.80 -28.28 51.15
CA PRO A 11 -7.46 -28.38 50.50
C PRO A 11 -7.31 -29.67 49.55
N PRO A 12 -6.22 -30.52 49.40
CA PRO A 12 -5.93 -31.25 48.11
C PRO A 12 -5.35 -32.73 48.08
N ARG A 13 -5.25 -33.35 46.87
CA ARG A 13 -4.29 -34.46 46.42
C ARG A 13 -4.45 -35.89 47.04
N PRO A 14 -3.73 -36.97 46.59
CA PRO A 14 -2.89 -37.25 45.40
C PRO A 14 -3.33 -38.50 44.55
N ARG A 15 -2.45 -39.05 43.66
CA ARG A 15 -2.62 -40.32 42.88
C ARG A 15 -1.32 -41.15 42.82
N ARG A 16 -1.39 -42.50 42.83
CA ARG A 16 -0.44 -43.44 42.14
C ARG A 16 -0.86 -44.93 42.22
N GLY A 17 -0.92 -45.62 41.07
CA GLY A 17 -0.94 -47.10 40.90
C GLY A 17 -2.22 -47.87 41.34
N LEU A 18 -2.46 -49.13 40.93
CA LEU A 18 -1.99 -49.91 39.75
C LEU A 18 -2.83 -51.22 39.59
N VAL A 19 -2.79 -51.86 38.41
CA VAL A 19 -2.89 -53.34 38.18
C VAL A 19 -4.27 -54.09 38.16
N THR A 20 -4.52 -54.80 37.03
CA THR A 20 -5.36 -56.01 36.78
C THR A 20 -6.90 -56.05 37.00
N LEU A 21 -7.69 -57.00 36.44
CA LEU A 21 -7.76 -57.60 35.07
C LEU A 21 -8.99 -58.57 34.98
N THR A 22 -9.83 -58.49 33.93
CA THR A 22 -10.72 -59.59 33.42
C THR A 22 -11.77 -60.22 34.39
N LEU A 23 -12.76 -61.07 34.01
CA LEU A 23 -13.24 -61.63 32.72
C LEU A 23 -14.77 -61.92 32.79
N ALA A 24 -15.47 -61.88 31.63
CA ALA A 24 -16.64 -62.71 31.26
C ALA A 24 -17.95 -62.68 32.11
N ALA A 25 -19.08 -63.29 31.69
CA ALA A 25 -19.77 -63.34 30.38
C ALA A 25 -21.11 -64.12 30.53
N LEU A 26 -22.17 -63.78 29.77
CA LEU A 26 -23.31 -64.68 29.49
C LEU A 26 -24.16 -64.15 28.31
N ALA A 27 -24.75 -65.04 27.51
CA ALA A 27 -25.49 -64.69 26.28
C ALA A 27 -26.54 -65.73 25.86
N ALA A 28 -27.71 -65.28 25.37
CA ALA A 28 -28.78 -66.00 24.64
C ALA A 28 -29.93 -65.00 24.33
N LEU A 29 -30.75 -65.08 23.25
CA LEU A 29 -30.71 -65.85 22.00
C LEU A 29 -31.47 -65.07 20.86
N THR A 30 -31.43 -65.58 19.61
CA THR A 30 -31.97 -65.00 18.34
C THR A 30 -33.53 -64.96 18.23
N VAL A 31 -34.20 -64.28 17.27
CA VAL A 31 -33.80 -63.74 15.94
C VAL A 31 -34.14 -62.22 15.77
N VAL A 32 -34.75 -61.56 14.76
CA VAL A 32 -35.54 -61.87 13.53
C VAL A 32 -35.39 -60.74 12.47
N ALA A 33 -35.22 -61.10 11.18
CA ALA A 33 -35.41 -60.33 9.91
C ALA A 33 -34.72 -58.96 9.65
N ALA A 34 -34.44 -58.71 8.36
CA ALA A 34 -34.08 -57.40 7.77
C ALA A 34 -35.02 -57.06 6.60
N PRO A 35 -35.12 -55.79 6.18
CA PRO A 35 -34.72 -55.51 4.79
C PRO A 35 -34.00 -54.16 4.55
N SER A 36 -33.19 -54.15 3.49
CA SER A 36 -32.90 -53.02 2.58
C SER A 36 -32.79 -51.60 3.14
N ALA A 37 -31.57 -51.16 3.48
CA ALA A 37 -31.24 -49.75 3.58
C ALA A 37 -31.04 -49.13 2.18
N LEU A 38 -31.84 -48.12 1.82
CA LEU A 38 -31.56 -47.23 0.70
C LEU A 38 -30.39 -46.32 1.05
N ALA A 39 -29.48 -46.08 0.10
CA ALA A 39 -28.39 -45.14 0.29
C ALA A 39 -28.93 -43.70 0.30
N ALA A 40 -28.68 -42.97 1.38
CA ALA A 40 -28.82 -41.51 1.37
C ALA A 40 -27.70 -40.89 0.49
N PRO A 41 -27.95 -39.78 -0.22
CA PRO A 41 -26.90 -39.06 -0.92
C PRO A 41 -25.85 -38.53 0.07
N ASN A 42 -24.58 -38.54 -0.33
CA ASN A 42 -23.54 -37.84 0.43
C ASN A 42 -23.65 -36.33 0.20
N ASP A 43 -24.28 -35.59 1.12
CA ASP A 43 -24.18 -34.12 1.22
C ASP A 43 -22.79 -33.66 1.72
N ALA A 44 -21.73 -34.39 1.33
CA ALA A 44 -20.33 -34.09 1.59
C ALA A 44 -19.73 -33.16 0.51
N ALA A 45 -20.56 -32.25 -0.03
CA ALA A 45 -20.22 -31.31 -1.09
C ALA A 45 -20.58 -29.85 -0.74
N ALA A 46 -20.84 -29.56 0.54
CA ALA A 46 -20.85 -28.19 1.04
C ALA A 46 -19.42 -27.60 0.94
N ALA A 47 -19.15 -26.90 -0.16
CA ALA A 47 -17.84 -26.32 -0.43
C ALA A 47 -17.43 -25.37 0.71
N ARG A 48 -16.21 -25.55 1.24
CA ARG A 48 -15.58 -24.52 2.06
C ARG A 48 -15.38 -23.30 1.18
N ALA A 49 -16.03 -22.18 1.50
CA ALA A 49 -15.69 -20.89 0.90
C ALA A 49 -14.22 -20.60 1.25
N THR A 50 -13.35 -20.63 0.24
CA THR A 50 -11.90 -20.54 0.46
C THR A 50 -11.51 -19.09 0.77
N PRO A 51 -10.72 -18.81 1.82
CA PRO A 51 -10.30 -17.44 2.16
C PRO A 51 -9.60 -16.67 1.02
N LEU A 52 -9.06 -17.38 0.02
CA LEU A 52 -8.32 -16.84 -1.12
C LEU A 52 -9.04 -15.68 -1.84
N ALA A 53 -10.37 -15.70 -1.95
CA ALA A 53 -11.11 -14.70 -2.73
C ALA A 53 -10.92 -13.26 -2.21
N LYS A 54 -10.63 -13.08 -0.91
CA LYS A 54 -10.39 -11.77 -0.27
C LYS A 54 -8.89 -11.46 -0.13
N GLY A 55 -8.00 -12.34 -0.58
CA GLY A 55 -6.57 -12.26 -0.27
C GLY A 55 -6.27 -12.35 1.24
N PRO A 56 -5.10 -11.85 1.69
CA PRO A 56 -4.75 -11.81 3.11
C PRO A 56 -5.57 -10.75 3.87
N ILE A 57 -5.81 -10.96 5.17
CA ILE A 57 -6.65 -10.10 6.03
C ILE A 57 -5.90 -9.78 7.32
N GLY A 58 -5.98 -8.53 7.78
CA GLY A 58 -5.33 -8.01 8.96
C GLY A 58 -3.81 -8.11 8.85
N TRP A 59 -3.16 -8.50 9.94
CA TRP A 59 -1.70 -8.70 10.00
C TRP A 59 -1.12 -9.65 8.95
N ASP A 60 -1.94 -10.51 8.35
CA ASP A 60 -1.47 -11.44 7.34
C ASP A 60 -1.12 -10.75 6.01
N VAL A 61 -1.61 -9.51 5.77
CA VAL A 61 -1.18 -8.66 4.63
C VAL A 61 0.33 -8.48 4.62
N TYR A 62 0.92 -8.17 5.78
CA TYR A 62 2.36 -7.98 5.93
C TYR A 62 3.14 -9.29 6.14
N ARG A 63 2.46 -10.44 6.29
CA ARG A 63 3.09 -11.76 6.45
C ARG A 63 3.14 -12.57 5.16
N GLN A 64 2.23 -12.29 4.21
CA GLN A 64 2.05 -13.02 2.95
C GLN A 64 2.43 -12.18 1.73
N LEU A 65 3.49 -11.37 1.84
CA LEU A 65 4.04 -10.55 0.75
C LEU A 65 4.73 -11.40 -0.36
N ASP A 66 4.89 -12.70 -0.13
CA ASP A 66 5.17 -13.74 -1.12
C ASP A 66 3.97 -14.15 -1.97
N GLY A 67 2.77 -13.64 -1.66
CA GLY A 67 1.50 -13.94 -2.32
C GLY A 67 0.81 -12.75 -2.98
N MET A 68 1.54 -11.67 -3.32
CA MET A 68 0.97 -10.43 -3.89
C MET A 68 0.34 -10.65 -5.27
N GLU A 69 0.79 -11.67 -6.01
CA GLU A 69 0.26 -12.02 -7.32
C GLU A 69 -1.16 -12.60 -7.31
N ARG A 70 -1.73 -12.88 -6.14
CA ARG A 70 -3.06 -13.50 -5.99
C ARG A 70 -4.18 -12.50 -6.25
N MET A 71 -5.09 -12.92 -7.12
CA MET A 71 -6.30 -12.17 -7.45
C MET A 71 -7.25 -12.10 -6.24
N ARG A 72 -7.87 -10.94 -6.03
CA ARG A 72 -8.76 -10.67 -4.88
C ARG A 72 -10.20 -10.33 -5.32
N PRO A 73 -10.93 -11.25 -6.01
CA PRO A 73 -12.23 -10.97 -6.62
C PRO A 73 -13.42 -10.89 -5.63
N GLY A 74 -13.21 -11.23 -4.35
CA GLY A 74 -14.23 -11.24 -3.29
C GLY A 74 -14.24 -9.99 -2.41
N GLU A 75 -13.59 -8.92 -2.86
CA GLU A 75 -13.48 -7.64 -2.16
C GLU A 75 -13.59 -6.43 -3.12
N GLN A 76 -13.72 -5.26 -2.50
CA GLN A 76 -13.58 -3.92 -3.09
C GLN A 76 -12.71 -3.09 -2.15
N VAL A 77 -11.92 -2.14 -2.64
CA VAL A 77 -11.32 -1.07 -1.81
C VAL A 77 -12.09 0.22 -2.10
N ARG A 78 -12.26 1.06 -1.08
CA ARG A 78 -12.95 2.35 -1.14
C ARG A 78 -12.32 3.36 -0.18
N GLN A 79 -12.49 4.64 -0.44
CA GLN A 79 -12.03 5.75 0.41
C GLN A 79 -13.22 6.49 1.05
N PHE A 80 -13.04 6.97 2.29
CA PHE A 80 -13.65 8.21 2.75
C PHE A 80 -12.57 9.28 2.78
N SER A 81 -12.82 10.46 2.23
CA SER A 81 -11.91 11.60 2.29
C SER A 81 -12.68 12.91 2.52
N SER A 82 -11.94 13.99 2.73
CA SER A 82 -12.49 15.34 2.87
C SER A 82 -12.72 16.09 1.55
N PHE A 83 -12.57 15.40 0.41
CA PHE A 83 -12.63 15.93 -0.96
C PHE A 83 -13.78 16.92 -1.24
N ASP A 84 -13.52 17.86 -2.15
CA ASP A 84 -14.47 18.87 -2.59
C ASP A 84 -15.64 18.25 -3.37
N ARG A 85 -16.81 18.25 -2.73
CA ARG A 85 -18.04 17.72 -3.31
C ARG A 85 -18.53 18.52 -4.51
N THR A 86 -17.95 19.69 -4.81
CA THR A 86 -18.24 20.46 -6.03
C THR A 86 -17.44 20.02 -7.26
N GLY A 87 -16.39 19.22 -7.12
CA GLY A 87 -15.39 18.99 -8.18
C GLY A 87 -14.39 20.14 -8.31
N GLY A 88 -14.07 20.77 -7.18
CA GLY A 88 -13.09 21.84 -7.03
C GLY A 88 -11.93 21.44 -6.11
N ASN A 89 -11.43 22.39 -5.31
CA ASN A 89 -10.22 22.26 -4.48
C ASN A 89 -10.48 22.71 -3.00
N GLU A 90 -11.68 22.51 -2.44
CA GLU A 90 -12.02 22.69 -1.01
C GLU A 90 -11.95 21.37 -0.22
N ASP A 91 -10.82 20.68 -0.30
CA ASP A 91 -10.64 19.30 0.20
C ASP A 91 -10.34 19.22 1.70
N GLY A 92 -10.54 20.32 2.41
CA GLY A 92 -10.20 20.47 3.83
C GLY A 92 -9.87 21.89 4.28
N PHE A 93 -9.62 22.84 3.38
CA PHE A 93 -9.18 24.21 3.72
C PHE A 93 -10.11 24.96 4.69
N ALA A 94 -11.41 25.00 4.38
CA ALA A 94 -12.47 25.40 5.30
C ALA A 94 -13.08 24.18 6.02
N GLY A 95 -12.91 22.98 5.45
CA GLY A 95 -13.33 21.72 6.02
C GLY A 95 -14.84 21.50 5.96
N ALA A 96 -15.52 22.08 4.95
CA ALA A 96 -16.97 22.00 4.83
C ALA A 96 -17.47 20.57 4.57
N TYR A 97 -16.63 19.73 3.95
CA TYR A 97 -16.97 18.37 3.58
C TYR A 97 -16.38 17.30 4.51
N SER A 98 -15.40 17.65 5.34
CA SER A 98 -14.61 16.75 6.18
C SER A 98 -15.39 15.91 7.20
N CYS A 99 -16.56 16.36 7.65
CA CYS A 99 -17.45 15.57 8.50
C CYS A 99 -18.59 14.95 7.67
N LEU A 100 -18.66 13.63 7.64
CA LEU A 100 -19.78 12.87 7.08
C LEU A 100 -21.09 13.17 7.84
N THR A 101 -21.01 13.23 9.17
CA THR A 101 -22.07 13.73 10.06
C THR A 101 -21.48 14.08 11.43
N HIS A 102 -22.32 14.49 12.38
CA HIS A 102 -21.91 14.79 13.76
C HIS A 102 -22.66 13.91 14.77
N GLU A 103 -22.01 13.58 15.88
CA GLU A 103 -22.66 12.96 17.04
C GLU A 103 -23.38 14.01 17.90
N THR A 104 -24.22 13.56 18.85
CA THR A 104 -25.09 14.47 19.64
C THR A 104 -24.34 15.42 20.59
N ASP A 105 -23.04 15.20 20.81
CA ASP A 105 -22.15 16.08 21.57
C ASP A 105 -21.27 16.97 20.67
N GLY A 106 -21.41 16.86 19.34
CA GLY A 106 -20.67 17.63 18.35
C GLY A 106 -19.42 16.96 17.79
N GLN A 107 -19.08 15.73 18.18
CA GLN A 107 -17.94 15.01 17.59
C GLN A 107 -18.17 14.73 16.09
N CYS A 108 -17.12 14.81 15.28
CA CYS A 108 -17.15 14.66 13.83
C CYS A 108 -17.02 13.18 13.44
N VAL A 109 -18.01 12.64 12.74
CA VAL A 109 -17.95 11.30 12.13
C VAL A 109 -17.30 11.44 10.77
N ILE A 110 -16.24 10.68 10.50
CA ILE A 110 -15.43 10.80 9.26
C ILE A 110 -15.52 9.54 8.38
N ALA A 111 -15.84 8.39 8.95
CA ALA A 111 -16.14 7.16 8.20
C ALA A 111 -17.22 6.36 8.93
N ASP A 112 -18.18 5.82 8.17
CA ASP A 112 -19.21 4.91 8.69
C ASP A 112 -19.61 3.93 7.58
N ALA A 113 -19.39 2.63 7.78
CA ALA A 113 -19.59 1.60 6.77
C ALA A 113 -20.16 0.31 7.37
N HIS A 114 -21.03 -0.37 6.61
CA HIS A 114 -21.70 -1.61 7.02
C HIS A 114 -21.31 -2.80 6.13
N GLY A 115 -21.48 -3.99 6.68
CA GLY A 115 -20.99 -5.25 6.12
C GLY A 115 -19.66 -5.68 6.76
N ALA A 116 -19.07 -6.75 6.24
CA ALA A 116 -17.72 -7.14 6.64
C ALA A 116 -16.69 -6.34 5.84
N GLY A 117 -15.54 -6.05 6.46
CA GLY A 117 -14.52 -5.21 5.85
C GLY A 117 -13.27 -5.09 6.69
N GLU A 118 -12.42 -4.12 6.35
CA GLU A 118 -11.16 -3.83 7.05
C GLU A 118 -10.70 -2.40 6.79
N ILE A 119 -10.36 -1.64 7.83
CA ILE A 119 -9.57 -0.40 7.66
C ILE A 119 -8.19 -0.81 7.14
N SER A 120 -7.75 -0.27 6.00
CA SER A 120 -6.43 -0.54 5.41
C SER A 120 -5.43 0.59 5.66
N SER A 121 -5.87 1.84 5.58
CA SER A 121 -5.06 3.03 5.84
C SER A 121 -5.88 4.17 6.44
N ILE A 122 -5.26 4.99 7.28
CA ILE A 122 -5.79 6.31 7.65
C ILE A 122 -4.64 7.32 7.54
N TRP A 123 -4.90 8.46 6.92
CA TRP A 123 -3.99 9.62 6.85
C TRP A 123 -4.71 10.91 7.29
N PHE A 124 -3.96 11.87 7.82
CA PHE A 124 -4.43 13.22 8.18
C PHE A 124 -3.33 14.28 8.01
N THR A 125 -3.72 15.50 7.63
CA THR A 125 -2.99 16.73 8.00
C THR A 125 -3.93 17.79 8.57
N TYR A 126 -3.38 18.77 9.28
CA TYR A 126 -4.13 19.90 9.87
C TYR A 126 -3.25 21.14 9.99
N ALA A 127 -2.06 20.96 10.56
CA ALA A 127 -0.97 21.92 10.55
C ALA A 127 0.32 21.14 10.28
N ALA A 128 1.26 21.75 9.56
CA ALA A 128 2.45 21.07 9.06
C ALA A 128 3.38 20.44 10.13
N ASN A 129 3.21 20.76 11.43
CA ASN A 129 3.88 20.07 12.53
C ASN A 129 2.94 19.32 13.51
N SER A 130 1.61 19.34 13.34
CA SER A 130 0.71 18.75 14.32
C SER A 130 -0.73 18.48 13.87
N VAL A 131 -1.24 17.31 14.28
CA VAL A 131 -2.66 16.92 14.26
C VAL A 131 -3.32 17.00 15.64
N ALA A 132 -2.65 17.60 16.64
CA ALA A 132 -3.22 17.83 17.97
C ALA A 132 -4.55 18.64 17.97
N PRO A 133 -4.80 19.60 17.05
CA PRO A 133 -6.09 20.28 16.95
C PRO A 133 -7.30 19.36 16.68
N ILE A 134 -7.10 18.21 16.02
CA ILE A 134 -8.16 17.21 15.76
C ILE A 134 -8.64 16.57 17.08
N GLY A 135 -7.80 16.56 18.11
CA GLY A 135 -8.12 16.11 19.46
C GLY A 135 -8.01 14.60 19.65
N ASN A 136 -9.08 13.96 20.11
CA ASN A 136 -9.15 12.50 20.26
C ASN A 136 -9.71 11.84 18.99
N ILE A 137 -9.22 10.65 18.67
CA ILE A 137 -9.80 9.72 17.70
C ILE A 137 -10.41 8.52 18.43
N ARG A 138 -11.56 8.04 17.92
CA ARG A 138 -12.27 6.83 18.36
C ARG A 138 -12.62 6.00 17.13
N ILE A 139 -12.26 4.70 17.19
CA ILE A 139 -12.63 3.71 16.18
C ILE A 139 -13.49 2.64 16.84
N GLU A 140 -14.69 2.46 16.29
CA GLU A 140 -15.65 1.44 16.71
C GLU A 140 -15.84 0.42 15.59
N LEU A 141 -15.65 -0.85 15.92
CA LEU A 141 -15.84 -1.97 14.99
C LEU A 141 -16.84 -2.96 15.60
N ASP A 142 -17.82 -3.39 14.80
CA ASP A 142 -18.88 -4.31 15.21
C ASP A 142 -19.66 -3.89 16.48
N GLY A 143 -19.77 -2.57 16.71
CA GLY A 143 -20.41 -1.98 17.90
C GLY A 143 -19.53 -1.95 19.16
N ARG A 144 -18.20 -2.10 19.02
CA ARG A 144 -17.22 -2.01 20.12
C ARG A 144 -16.14 -0.98 19.79
N VAL A 145 -15.84 -0.08 20.73
CA VAL A 145 -14.59 0.71 20.72
C VAL A 145 -13.39 -0.23 20.74
N VAL A 146 -12.60 -0.23 19.66
CA VAL A 146 -11.31 -0.95 19.57
C VAL A 146 -10.12 -0.01 19.82
N LEU A 147 -10.26 1.26 19.45
CA LEU A 147 -9.27 2.30 19.69
C LEU A 147 -9.95 3.57 20.21
N GLN A 148 -9.36 4.15 21.26
CA GLN A 148 -9.60 5.53 21.68
C GLN A 148 -8.28 6.11 22.20
N ALA A 149 -7.89 7.28 21.70
CA ALA A 149 -6.63 7.95 22.03
C ALA A 149 -6.68 9.43 21.63
N ASN A 150 -5.79 10.26 22.20
CA ASN A 150 -5.40 11.52 21.55
C ASN A 150 -4.68 11.18 20.24
N LEU A 151 -5.02 11.85 19.14
CA LEU A 151 -4.49 11.52 17.82
C LEU A 151 -2.98 11.79 17.71
N GLN A 152 -2.49 12.90 18.26
CA GLN A 152 -1.05 13.21 18.26
C GLN A 152 -0.26 12.17 19.08
N ASP A 153 -0.72 11.79 20.27
CA ASP A 153 -0.08 10.73 21.06
C ASP A 153 -0.12 9.36 20.36
N LEU A 154 -1.14 9.11 19.54
CA LEU A 154 -1.27 7.89 18.75
C LEU A 154 -0.23 7.84 17.62
N VAL A 155 -0.14 8.88 16.79
CA VAL A 155 0.80 8.92 15.65
C VAL A 155 2.26 9.04 16.12
N ASN A 156 2.50 9.68 17.26
CA ASN A 156 3.79 9.69 17.96
C ASN A 156 4.13 8.32 18.62
N GLY A 157 3.37 7.26 18.37
CA GLY A 157 3.60 5.90 18.87
C GLY A 157 3.46 5.70 20.39
N ARG A 158 3.02 6.72 21.14
CA ARG A 158 2.95 6.70 22.62
C ARG A 158 1.86 5.75 23.14
N LYS A 159 0.89 5.38 22.29
CA LYS A 159 -0.10 4.33 22.57
C LYS A 159 0.55 2.95 22.75
N GLY A 160 1.70 2.71 22.10
CA GLY A 160 2.41 1.44 22.14
C GLY A 160 1.87 0.39 21.16
N ALA A 161 2.67 -0.65 20.93
CA ALA A 161 2.42 -1.65 19.88
C ALA A 161 1.01 -2.28 19.99
N PRO A 162 0.25 -2.38 18.88
CA PRO A 162 0.73 -2.28 17.50
C PRO A 162 0.92 -0.85 16.96
N PHE A 163 0.42 0.18 17.65
CA PHE A 163 0.52 1.58 17.26
C PHE A 163 1.91 2.16 17.62
N VAL A 164 2.93 1.76 16.85
CA VAL A 164 4.31 2.26 16.92
C VAL A 164 4.92 2.34 15.51
N TRP A 165 5.91 3.20 15.32
CA TRP A 165 6.63 3.31 14.05
C TRP A 165 7.19 1.96 13.56
N PRO A 166 7.05 1.61 12.26
CA PRO A 166 6.47 2.42 11.16
C PRO A 166 4.98 2.11 10.85
N LEU A 167 4.24 1.44 11.75
CA LEU A 167 2.78 1.25 11.59
C LEU A 167 1.96 2.51 11.93
N VAL A 168 2.59 3.49 12.56
CA VAL A 168 2.14 4.88 12.64
C VAL A 168 3.33 5.80 12.36
N GLY A 169 3.05 7.00 11.86
CA GLY A 169 4.05 8.05 11.62
C GLY A 169 3.43 9.42 11.80
N ASN A 170 4.22 10.36 12.32
CA ASN A 170 3.82 11.75 12.56
C ASN A 170 4.39 12.70 11.48
N SER A 171 4.11 13.99 11.57
CA SER A 171 4.54 15.01 10.58
C SER A 171 6.05 15.18 10.47
N GLN A 172 6.81 14.76 11.48
CA GLN A 172 8.27 14.63 11.39
C GLN A 172 8.70 13.33 10.68
N ASP A 173 7.92 12.25 10.74
CA ASP A 173 8.20 11.01 9.99
C ASP A 173 7.77 11.09 8.51
N THR A 174 6.80 11.97 8.14
CA THR A 174 6.24 12.05 6.76
C THR A 174 6.19 13.44 6.12
N MET A 175 6.81 14.46 6.74
CA MET A 175 6.87 15.86 6.25
C MET A 175 5.49 16.48 6.04
N GLY A 176 4.82 16.83 7.14
CA GLY A 176 3.51 17.52 7.12
C GLY A 176 2.27 16.63 7.17
N GLY A 177 2.39 15.34 6.84
CA GLY A 177 1.31 14.34 6.97
C GLY A 177 1.32 13.60 8.29
N THR A 178 0.36 12.69 8.50
CA THR A 178 0.41 11.68 9.57
C THR A 178 -0.30 10.40 9.13
N VAL A 179 0.14 9.23 9.59
CA VAL A 179 -0.35 7.93 9.08
C VAL A 179 -0.67 6.91 10.17
N ILE A 180 -1.65 6.05 9.89
CA ILE A 180 -1.98 4.83 10.65
C ILE A 180 -2.15 3.68 9.64
N LYS A 181 -1.12 2.81 9.56
CA LYS A 181 -1.07 1.61 8.70
C LYS A 181 -1.37 0.31 9.46
N VAL A 182 -2.16 0.40 10.53
CA VAL A 182 -2.63 -0.75 11.30
C VAL A 182 -3.91 -1.30 10.65
N PRO A 183 -3.90 -2.49 10.02
CA PRO A 183 -5.09 -3.04 9.39
C PRO A 183 -6.08 -3.54 10.45
N MET A 184 -7.32 -3.04 10.39
CA MET A 184 -8.34 -3.32 11.41
C MET A 184 -9.60 -3.96 10.80
N PRO A 185 -9.64 -5.30 10.66
CA PRO A 185 -10.80 -6.03 10.15
C PRO A 185 -12.04 -5.95 11.06
N TYR A 186 -13.22 -6.06 10.46
CA TYR A 186 -14.53 -6.04 11.11
C TYR A 186 -15.56 -6.92 10.36
N THR A 187 -16.61 -7.35 11.04
CA THR A 187 -17.54 -8.38 10.54
C THR A 187 -18.94 -7.87 10.20
N ARG A 188 -19.28 -6.63 10.60
CA ARG A 188 -20.61 -6.01 10.48
C ARG A 188 -20.57 -4.50 10.25
N SER A 189 -19.66 -3.79 10.91
CA SER A 189 -19.55 -2.34 10.75
C SER A 189 -18.22 -1.74 11.21
N MET A 190 -17.90 -0.59 10.63
CA MET A 190 -16.86 0.35 11.02
C MET A 190 -17.48 1.72 11.24
N ARG A 191 -17.08 2.41 12.32
CA ARG A 191 -17.33 3.84 12.51
C ARG A 191 -16.09 4.52 13.09
N ILE A 192 -15.67 5.63 12.48
CA ILE A 192 -14.53 6.44 12.92
C ILE A 192 -15.00 7.85 13.24
N VAL A 193 -14.63 8.32 14.43
CA VAL A 193 -15.04 9.62 14.98
C VAL A 193 -13.83 10.38 15.50
N THR A 194 -13.69 11.63 15.10
CA THR A 194 -12.72 12.60 15.64
C THR A 194 -13.43 13.59 16.56
N GLN A 195 -12.72 14.08 17.58
CA GLN A 195 -13.30 15.00 18.55
C GLN A 195 -13.71 16.33 17.90
N ASN A 196 -12.85 16.85 17.02
CA ASN A 196 -13.09 18.04 16.22
C ASN A 196 -13.12 17.66 14.72
N ASN A 197 -13.52 18.60 13.86
CA ASN A 197 -13.36 18.46 12.40
C ASN A 197 -11.85 18.23 12.07
N PRO A 198 -11.50 17.21 11.27
CA PRO A 198 -10.10 16.89 10.97
C PRO A 198 -9.47 17.83 9.93
N HIS A 199 -10.25 18.65 9.21
CA HIS A 199 -9.86 19.27 7.95
C HIS A 199 -9.49 18.20 6.91
N PHE A 200 -8.20 17.93 6.66
CA PHE A 200 -7.76 16.99 5.64
C PHE A 200 -7.60 15.58 6.19
N TYR A 201 -8.24 14.59 5.54
CA TYR A 201 -8.08 13.17 5.93
C TYR A 201 -8.40 12.20 4.79
N HIS A 202 -7.83 11.00 4.87
CA HIS A 202 -8.23 9.81 4.10
C HIS A 202 -8.47 8.64 5.06
N VAL A 203 -9.50 7.83 4.80
CA VAL A 203 -9.72 6.49 5.39
C VAL A 203 -9.94 5.53 4.23
N ALA A 204 -8.88 4.82 3.84
CA ALA A 204 -9.00 3.70 2.92
C ALA A 204 -9.49 2.45 3.67
N TYR A 205 -10.45 1.74 3.10
CA TYR A 205 -10.99 0.51 3.66
C TYR A 205 -11.38 -0.50 2.58
N ARG A 206 -11.37 -1.78 2.98
CA ARG A 206 -11.78 -2.92 2.18
C ARG A 206 -13.20 -3.30 2.56
N GLN A 207 -14.04 -3.63 1.58
CA GLN A 207 -15.37 -4.18 1.78
C GLN A 207 -15.42 -5.64 1.26
N PHE A 208 -16.04 -6.53 2.03
CA PHE A 208 -16.11 -7.97 1.74
C PHE A 208 -17.56 -8.43 1.57
N ALA A 209 -17.80 -9.33 0.61
CA ALA A 209 -19.13 -9.90 0.34
C ALA A 209 -19.77 -10.62 1.55
N ASP A 210 -18.96 -11.13 2.49
CA ASP A 210 -19.42 -11.72 3.76
C ASP A 210 -18.33 -11.68 4.85
N ALA A 211 -18.71 -12.05 6.07
CA ALA A 211 -17.81 -12.17 7.22
C ALA A 211 -17.01 -13.49 7.26
N ALA A 212 -17.11 -14.39 6.28
CA ALA A 212 -16.43 -15.68 6.34
C ALA A 212 -14.90 -15.51 6.26
N GLY A 213 -14.19 -16.09 7.23
CA GLY A 213 -12.74 -15.93 7.42
C GLY A 213 -12.32 -14.66 8.16
N VAL A 214 -13.19 -13.65 8.21
CA VAL A 214 -12.94 -12.35 8.86
C VAL A 214 -13.08 -12.49 10.38
N ARG A 215 -12.29 -11.73 11.13
CA ARG A 215 -12.37 -11.61 12.60
C ARG A 215 -12.15 -10.15 12.97
N THR A 216 -12.99 -9.61 13.85
CA THR A 216 -12.85 -8.24 14.36
C THR A 216 -11.47 -8.02 14.96
N PHE A 217 -10.87 -6.86 14.69
CA PHE A 217 -9.54 -6.47 15.19
C PHE A 217 -9.41 -6.63 16.71
N ASP A 218 -8.33 -7.29 17.14
CA ASP A 218 -7.98 -7.45 18.55
C ASP A 218 -6.89 -6.43 18.93
N PRO A 219 -7.22 -5.33 19.63
CA PRO A 219 -6.24 -4.34 20.07
C PRO A 219 -5.27 -4.85 21.17
N SER A 220 -5.35 -6.13 21.56
CA SER A 220 -4.34 -6.79 22.40
C SER A 220 -3.24 -7.52 21.61
N ASP A 221 -3.43 -7.77 20.31
CA ASP A 221 -2.34 -8.24 19.45
C ASP A 221 -1.38 -7.09 19.14
N LYS A 222 -0.13 -7.26 19.54
CA LYS A 222 0.93 -6.26 19.37
C LYS A 222 1.65 -6.36 18.03
N ALA A 223 1.42 -7.44 17.26
CA ALA A 223 2.00 -7.69 15.95
C ALA A 223 3.51 -7.40 15.86
N LEU A 224 4.27 -7.78 16.90
CA LEU A 224 5.70 -7.44 17.00
C LEU A 224 6.54 -8.09 15.88
N ASP A 225 6.06 -9.17 15.28
CA ASP A 225 6.64 -9.78 14.08
C ASP A 225 6.46 -8.88 12.84
N VAL A 226 5.29 -8.26 12.68
CA VAL A 226 5.01 -7.27 11.62
C VAL A 226 5.80 -5.98 11.87
N VAL A 227 5.80 -5.44 13.09
CA VAL A 227 6.59 -4.24 13.44
C VAL A 227 8.06 -4.44 13.11
N ASN A 228 8.66 -5.57 13.53
CA ASN A 228 10.07 -5.85 13.25
C ASN A 228 10.34 -6.10 11.76
N ARG A 229 9.38 -6.68 11.01
CA ARG A 229 9.50 -6.86 9.55
C ARG A 229 9.48 -5.53 8.81
N LEU A 230 8.51 -4.66 9.10
CA LEU A 230 8.37 -3.37 8.44
C LEU A 230 9.51 -2.40 8.76
N ARG A 231 10.13 -2.52 9.94
CA ARG A 231 11.38 -1.81 10.28
C ARG A 231 12.58 -2.22 9.42
N GLY A 232 12.51 -3.34 8.71
CA GLY A 232 13.53 -3.79 7.77
C GLY A 232 13.39 -3.24 6.35
N TYR A 233 12.42 -2.35 6.08
CA TYR A 233 12.21 -1.72 4.77
C TYR A 233 13.47 -1.02 4.22
N GLY A 234 13.60 -0.95 2.89
CA GLY A 234 14.80 -0.44 2.22
C GLY A 234 16.06 -1.28 2.37
N VAL A 235 16.07 -2.32 3.23
CA VAL A 235 17.27 -3.09 3.60
C VAL A 235 17.08 -4.60 3.38
N ASN A 236 15.99 -5.16 3.90
CA ASN A 236 15.72 -6.60 3.97
C ASN A 236 14.59 -6.98 3.01
N ASP A 237 14.66 -8.18 2.44
CA ASP A 237 13.50 -8.78 1.76
C ASP A 237 12.34 -8.93 2.77
N PRO A 238 11.18 -8.28 2.56
CA PRO A 238 10.08 -8.29 3.50
C PRO A 238 9.26 -9.59 3.44
N LYS A 239 9.58 -10.53 2.56
CA LYS A 239 8.81 -11.77 2.34
C LYS A 239 9.29 -12.92 3.23
N PRO A 240 8.53 -14.02 3.36
CA PRO A 240 9.06 -15.30 3.83
C PRO A 240 10.16 -15.84 2.91
N PRO A 241 11.20 -16.55 3.43
CA PRO A 241 12.22 -17.18 2.59
C PRO A 241 11.65 -18.29 1.71
N ALA A 242 11.76 -18.14 0.39
CA ALA A 242 11.23 -19.09 -0.58
C ALA A 242 12.03 -20.41 -0.62
N PRO A 243 11.41 -21.60 -0.40
CA PRO A 243 12.10 -22.88 -0.41
C PRO A 243 12.74 -23.21 -1.77
N GLY A 244 14.00 -23.62 -1.78
CA GLY A 244 14.71 -23.96 -3.02
C GLY A 244 15.07 -22.75 -3.90
N ALA A 245 15.02 -21.53 -3.36
CA ALA A 245 15.51 -20.33 -4.04
C ALA A 245 16.98 -20.49 -4.51
N GLN A 246 17.24 -20.04 -5.73
CA GLN A 246 18.56 -20.01 -6.37
C GLN A 246 18.80 -18.61 -6.92
N THR A 247 20.05 -18.12 -6.81
CA THR A 247 20.45 -16.81 -7.34
C THR A 247 21.40 -17.00 -8.51
N ASP A 248 20.93 -16.68 -9.72
CA ASP A 248 21.75 -16.58 -10.93
C ASP A 248 22.32 -15.15 -11.03
N THR A 249 23.55 -15.00 -11.54
CA THR A 249 24.20 -13.67 -11.63
C THR A 249 24.94 -13.51 -12.95
N ALA A 250 24.69 -12.41 -13.64
CA ALA A 250 25.37 -12.02 -14.87
C ALA A 250 26.13 -10.69 -14.67
N GLY A 251 27.34 -10.59 -15.21
CA GLY A 251 28.03 -9.31 -15.37
C GLY A 251 27.41 -8.53 -16.54
N ILE A 252 27.34 -7.20 -16.43
CA ILE A 252 26.74 -6.33 -17.48
C ILE A 252 27.78 -5.38 -18.08
N ALA A 253 27.78 -5.31 -19.41
CA ALA A 253 28.50 -4.33 -20.22
C ALA A 253 27.71 -4.19 -21.54
N LEU A 254 27.25 -2.98 -21.85
CA LEU A 254 26.19 -2.75 -22.84
C LEU A 254 26.33 -1.38 -23.50
N ALA A 255 26.66 -1.38 -24.79
CA ALA A 255 26.78 -0.17 -25.60
C ALA A 255 25.42 0.54 -25.82
N PRO A 256 25.40 1.83 -26.14
CA PRO A 256 24.20 2.53 -26.61
C PRO A 256 23.52 1.80 -27.78
N GLY A 257 22.20 1.70 -27.75
CA GLY A 257 21.39 0.98 -28.73
C GLY A 257 21.44 -0.55 -28.64
N ALA A 258 22.26 -1.14 -27.76
CA ALA A 258 22.34 -2.58 -27.59
C ALA A 258 21.36 -3.11 -26.54
N SER A 259 21.06 -4.42 -26.61
CA SER A 259 20.34 -5.16 -25.58
C SER A 259 21.09 -6.43 -25.20
N MET A 260 20.87 -6.91 -23.97
CA MET A 260 21.36 -8.20 -23.49
C MET A 260 20.28 -8.90 -22.66
N SER A 261 20.15 -10.22 -22.84
CA SER A 261 19.30 -11.05 -21.97
C SER A 261 20.10 -11.54 -20.77
N ILE A 262 19.48 -11.53 -19.59
CA ILE A 262 20.00 -12.08 -18.34
C ILE A 262 19.41 -13.49 -18.17
N PRO A 263 20.20 -14.51 -17.78
CA PRO A 263 19.67 -15.84 -17.54
C PRO A 263 18.61 -15.86 -16.44
N ALA A 264 17.51 -16.56 -16.71
CA ALA A 264 16.55 -17.04 -15.73
C ALA A 264 16.30 -18.53 -16.01
N PRO A 265 16.12 -19.40 -15.00
CA PRO A 265 15.93 -20.83 -15.25
C PRO A 265 14.56 -21.15 -15.86
N ASP A 266 14.52 -22.06 -16.83
CA ASP A 266 13.26 -22.60 -17.37
C ASP A 266 12.42 -23.35 -16.33
N GLY A 267 11.13 -23.48 -16.61
CA GLY A 267 10.14 -24.16 -15.79
C GLY A 267 9.27 -23.19 -14.97
N PRO A 268 8.35 -23.71 -14.15
CA PRO A 268 7.47 -22.88 -13.34
C PRO A 268 8.18 -22.41 -12.07
N ARG A 269 8.38 -21.10 -11.93
CA ARG A 269 9.16 -20.47 -10.87
C ARG A 269 8.64 -19.07 -10.54
N GLN A 270 8.98 -18.59 -9.36
CA GLN A 270 8.70 -17.22 -8.90
C GLN A 270 10.05 -16.51 -8.67
N ILE A 271 10.28 -15.38 -9.34
CA ILE A 271 11.38 -14.47 -8.97
C ILE A 271 11.01 -13.84 -7.63
N SER A 272 11.91 -13.89 -6.65
CA SER A 272 11.70 -13.28 -5.33
C SER A 272 12.56 -12.02 -5.11
N GLN A 273 13.62 -11.83 -5.90
CA GLN A 273 14.45 -10.62 -5.87
C GLN A 273 15.15 -10.39 -7.21
N LEU A 274 15.11 -9.14 -7.69
CA LEU A 274 16.06 -8.61 -8.68
C LEU A 274 17.02 -7.66 -7.97
N GLN A 275 18.32 -7.78 -8.24
CA GLN A 275 19.32 -6.86 -7.72
C GLN A 275 20.34 -6.47 -8.80
N MET A 276 20.51 -5.17 -9.05
CA MET A 276 21.46 -4.61 -10.01
C MET A 276 22.56 -3.81 -9.29
N ARG A 277 23.76 -3.80 -9.87
CA ARG A 277 24.84 -2.87 -9.52
C ARG A 277 25.41 -2.23 -10.79
N LEU A 278 25.49 -0.91 -10.75
CA LEU A 278 26.12 -0.06 -11.76
C LEU A 278 27.24 0.73 -11.05
N PRO A 279 28.49 0.22 -10.99
CA PRO A 279 29.59 0.89 -10.29
C PRO A 279 29.91 2.29 -10.83
N GLN A 280 29.52 2.55 -12.08
CA GLN A 280 29.64 3.84 -12.76
C GLN A 280 28.53 4.85 -12.40
N ALA A 281 27.44 4.40 -11.76
CA ALA A 281 26.34 5.26 -11.36
C ALA A 281 26.66 5.90 -9.99
N VAL A 282 27.06 7.16 -10.03
CA VAL A 282 27.35 7.98 -8.85
C VAL A 282 26.05 8.43 -8.18
N ALA A 283 26.09 8.67 -6.87
CA ALA A 283 24.94 9.25 -6.16
C ALA A 283 24.67 10.69 -6.63
N SER A 284 23.39 11.09 -6.69
CA SER A 284 23.03 12.48 -6.98
C SER A 284 23.61 13.42 -5.90
N PRO A 285 24.16 14.59 -6.28
CA PRO A 285 25.06 15.32 -5.40
C PRO A 285 24.35 16.10 -4.30
N MET A 286 23.17 16.67 -4.58
CA MET A 286 22.40 17.48 -3.63
C MET A 286 21.59 16.57 -2.71
N VAL A 287 21.76 16.72 -1.39
CA VAL A 287 20.96 15.97 -0.42
C VAL A 287 20.51 16.90 0.71
N TYR A 288 19.23 16.80 1.04
CA TYR A 288 18.58 17.37 2.22
C TYR A 288 18.59 16.26 3.27
N ASP A 289 19.13 16.54 4.46
CA ASP A 289 19.42 15.53 5.48
C ASP A 289 19.50 16.23 6.83
N ASP A 290 18.71 15.80 7.81
CA ASP A 290 18.82 16.31 9.18
C ASP A 290 19.81 15.50 10.01
N GLY A 291 20.25 16.10 11.11
CA GLY A 291 21.41 15.62 11.86
C GLY A 291 21.41 16.02 13.31
N ARG A 292 22.44 15.54 14.01
CA ARG A 292 22.80 15.93 15.37
C ARG A 292 24.30 16.13 15.52
N ALA A 293 24.72 16.89 16.52
CA ALA A 293 26.14 17.05 16.85
C ALA A 293 26.40 17.10 18.36
N PHE A 294 27.62 16.75 18.78
CA PHE A 294 28.03 16.75 20.19
C PHE A 294 29.48 17.22 20.43
N ALA A 295 29.70 17.99 21.51
CA ALA A 295 31.03 18.35 22.02
C ALA A 295 31.04 18.94 23.44
N PRO A 296 31.96 18.50 24.33
CA PRO A 296 32.55 17.15 24.39
C PRO A 296 31.44 16.15 24.77
N GLY A 297 31.36 15.02 24.07
CA GLY A 297 30.19 14.15 24.19
C GLY A 297 30.34 12.78 23.55
N SER A 298 29.19 12.12 23.38
CA SER A 298 29.10 10.82 22.73
C SER A 298 27.69 10.52 22.23
N SER A 299 27.56 9.84 21.09
CA SER A 299 26.31 9.22 20.64
C SER A 299 26.38 7.70 20.74
N SER A 300 25.22 7.04 20.87
CA SER A 300 25.13 5.57 20.84
C SER A 300 23.76 5.06 20.43
N PHE A 301 23.75 3.98 19.66
CA PHE A 301 22.58 3.34 19.06
C PHE A 301 22.89 1.87 18.76
N THR A 302 21.91 1.08 18.29
CA THR A 302 22.15 -0.31 17.87
C THR A 302 21.78 -0.56 16.42
N MET A 303 22.68 -1.17 15.64
CA MET A 303 22.43 -1.56 14.24
C MET A 303 22.40 -3.09 14.09
N GLY A 304 21.52 -3.58 13.22
CA GLY A 304 21.45 -4.95 12.72
C GLY A 304 22.63 -5.30 11.82
N ILE A 305 23.08 -6.56 11.91
CA ILE A 305 24.12 -7.12 11.03
C ILE A 305 23.83 -8.61 10.79
N SER A 306 24.35 -9.18 9.71
CA SER A 306 24.17 -10.62 9.45
C SER A 306 24.98 -11.44 10.46
N PRO A 307 24.40 -12.48 11.12
CA PRO A 307 25.16 -13.37 11.99
C PRO A 307 26.24 -14.19 11.24
N ALA A 308 26.14 -14.27 9.90
CA ALA A 308 27.13 -14.89 9.03
C ALA A 308 28.23 -13.91 8.53
N ASN A 309 28.28 -12.67 9.04
CA ASN A 309 29.23 -11.65 8.59
C ASN A 309 30.70 -12.09 8.75
N GLN A 310 31.50 -11.74 7.75
CA GLN A 310 32.96 -11.91 7.72
C GLN A 310 33.64 -10.56 8.04
N GLY A 311 33.13 -9.86 9.06
CA GLY A 311 33.36 -8.43 9.29
C GLY A 311 32.27 -7.57 8.64
N ILE A 312 32.26 -6.27 8.97
CA ILE A 312 31.27 -5.31 8.45
C ILE A 312 31.95 -4.03 7.97
N ARG A 313 31.30 -3.32 7.03
CA ARG A 313 31.57 -1.91 6.70
C ARG A 313 30.60 -1.07 7.52
N LEU A 314 31.10 -0.06 8.25
CA LEU A 314 30.26 1.01 8.77
C LEU A 314 30.61 2.31 8.04
N THR A 315 29.64 2.89 7.36
CA THR A 315 29.75 4.18 6.70
C THR A 315 28.95 5.22 7.49
N ARG A 316 29.51 6.42 7.71
CA ARG A 316 28.78 7.57 8.27
C ARG A 316 28.77 8.74 7.30
N ARG A 317 27.69 9.51 7.30
CA ARG A 317 27.58 10.82 6.65
C ARG A 317 27.75 11.93 7.68
N TYR A 318 28.46 12.99 7.32
CA TYR A 318 28.75 14.15 8.16
C TYR A 318 28.84 15.43 7.30
N ASP A 319 28.57 16.60 7.88
CA ASP A 319 28.80 17.91 7.24
C ASP A 319 30.28 18.29 7.36
N GLN A 320 30.91 18.59 6.21
CA GLN A 320 32.30 19.05 6.15
C GLN A 320 32.44 20.53 6.55
N GLY A 321 31.35 21.28 6.75
CA GLY A 321 31.37 22.64 7.28
C GLY A 321 32.09 22.77 8.63
N ILE A 322 32.11 21.72 9.44
CA ILE A 322 32.95 21.65 10.65
C ILE A 322 34.24 20.85 10.38
N GLY A 323 35.39 21.48 10.61
CA GLY A 323 36.72 20.90 10.36
C GLY A 323 37.30 20.09 11.53
N HIS A 324 38.28 19.27 11.19
CA HIS A 324 39.12 18.46 12.11
C HIS A 324 38.34 17.59 13.11
N GLN A 325 37.13 17.17 12.73
CA GLN A 325 36.25 16.32 13.53
C GLN A 325 36.90 14.97 13.76
N ARG A 326 37.05 14.61 15.03
CA ARG A 326 37.60 13.32 15.47
C ARG A 326 36.75 12.72 16.57
N ALA A 327 36.35 11.47 16.37
CA ALA A 327 35.61 10.68 17.36
C ALA A 327 36.01 9.21 17.29
N ASN A 328 36.21 8.58 18.45
CA ASN A 328 36.45 7.15 18.53
C ASN A 328 35.17 6.38 18.17
N LEU A 329 35.30 5.39 17.28
CA LEU A 329 34.24 4.42 17.00
C LEU A 329 34.43 3.20 17.90
N LEU A 330 33.42 2.88 18.71
CA LEU A 330 33.37 1.68 19.53
C LEU A 330 32.20 0.78 19.08
N ILE A 331 32.45 -0.53 19.09
CA ILE A 331 31.50 -1.60 18.80
C ILE A 331 31.39 -2.48 20.05
N ASP A 332 30.21 -2.51 20.66
CA ASP A 332 29.95 -3.14 21.98
C ASP A 332 31.00 -2.75 23.04
N GLY A 333 31.33 -1.46 23.12
CA GLY A 333 32.29 -0.91 24.08
C GLY A 333 33.77 -1.22 23.80
N LYS A 334 34.10 -1.80 22.64
CA LYS A 334 35.50 -2.00 22.18
C LYS A 334 35.82 -1.08 21.01
N GLN A 335 36.94 -0.39 21.06
CA GLN A 335 37.37 0.47 19.96
C GLN A 335 37.56 -0.35 18.67
N ALA A 336 36.93 0.11 17.59
CA ALA A 336 37.01 -0.47 16.25
C ALA A 336 37.77 0.46 15.27
N GLY A 337 37.78 1.77 15.54
CA GLY A 337 38.53 2.75 14.77
C GLY A 337 38.36 4.17 15.32
N GLU A 338 38.68 5.16 14.50
CA GLU A 338 38.47 6.58 14.78
C GLU A 338 38.00 7.26 13.49
N TRP A 339 36.95 8.07 13.57
CA TRP A 339 36.53 8.99 12.51
C TRP A 339 37.49 10.19 12.49
N THR A 340 37.90 10.68 11.31
CA THR A 340 38.82 11.83 11.19
C THR A 340 38.53 12.62 9.91
N SER A 341 38.01 13.85 10.02
CA SER A 341 37.89 14.77 8.89
C SER A 341 39.11 15.69 8.74
N GLY A 342 39.26 16.28 7.54
CA GLY A 342 40.22 17.35 7.28
C GLY A 342 39.71 18.74 7.70
N PRO A 343 40.32 19.83 7.20
CA PRO A 343 39.84 21.19 7.41
C PRO A 343 38.39 21.38 6.95
N SER A 344 37.72 22.42 7.46
CA SER A 344 36.37 22.82 7.07
C SER A 344 36.24 23.07 5.56
N VAL A 345 35.19 22.51 4.95
CA VAL A 345 34.75 22.80 3.57
C VAL A 345 33.23 22.96 3.57
N GLY A 346 32.76 24.19 3.80
CA GLY A 346 31.33 24.51 3.93
C GLY A 346 30.49 24.16 2.68
N GLY A 347 29.24 23.75 2.93
CA GLY A 347 28.28 23.38 1.89
C GLY A 347 28.52 21.99 1.28
N ARG A 348 29.34 21.14 1.92
CA ARG A 348 29.68 19.81 1.43
C ARG A 348 29.34 18.70 2.41
N TRP A 349 28.68 17.67 1.91
CA TRP A 349 28.57 16.39 2.60
C TRP A 349 29.87 15.61 2.47
N GLY A 350 30.24 14.85 3.50
CA GLY A 350 31.31 13.88 3.48
C GLY A 350 30.80 12.51 3.94
N GLU A 351 31.35 11.44 3.36
CA GLU A 351 31.17 10.09 3.87
C GLU A 351 32.50 9.54 4.39
N GLN A 352 32.46 8.82 5.51
CA GLN A 352 33.61 8.13 6.09
C GLN A 352 33.27 6.66 6.28
N THR A 353 34.19 5.77 5.93
CA THR A 353 34.04 4.31 6.04
C THR A 353 35.09 3.73 6.99
N ILE A 354 34.67 2.83 7.88
CA ILE A 354 35.56 1.96 8.66
C ILE A 354 35.16 0.50 8.42
N GLU A 355 36.12 -0.35 8.00
CA GLU A 355 35.95 -1.81 8.05
C GLU A 355 36.19 -2.30 9.49
N VAL A 356 35.17 -2.90 10.09
CA VAL A 356 35.22 -3.46 11.45
C VAL A 356 35.52 -4.97 11.37
N PRO A 357 36.57 -5.46 12.06
CA PRO A 357 37.04 -6.83 11.89
C PRO A 357 36.09 -7.88 12.52
N PRO A 358 36.07 -9.13 12.01
CA PRO A 358 35.23 -10.22 12.54
C PRO A 358 35.36 -10.47 14.04
N SER A 359 36.52 -10.16 14.64
CA SER A 359 36.77 -10.26 16.08
C SER A 359 35.87 -9.38 16.95
N LEU A 360 35.16 -8.41 16.35
CA LEU A 360 34.17 -7.57 17.01
C LEU A 360 32.72 -7.91 16.63
N THR A 361 32.47 -8.68 15.56
CA THR A 361 31.12 -8.83 14.96
C THR A 361 30.67 -10.26 14.66
N ALA A 362 31.57 -11.25 14.64
CA ALA A 362 31.24 -12.62 14.23
C ALA A 362 30.14 -13.25 15.10
N GLY A 363 29.15 -13.88 14.46
CA GLY A 363 28.04 -14.57 15.12
C GLY A 363 26.97 -13.66 15.76
N LYS A 364 27.14 -12.33 15.69
CA LYS A 364 26.15 -11.37 16.20
C LYS A 364 25.14 -11.00 15.11
N SER A 365 23.87 -10.86 15.48
CA SER A 365 22.82 -10.31 14.61
C SER A 365 22.56 -8.80 14.81
N ARG A 366 23.21 -8.20 15.82
CA ARG A 366 23.08 -6.78 16.20
C ARG A 366 24.33 -6.34 16.97
N ILE A 367 24.70 -5.08 16.85
CA ILE A 367 25.80 -4.42 17.56
C ILE A 367 25.32 -3.11 18.20
N THR A 368 25.89 -2.71 19.33
CA THR A 368 25.86 -1.33 19.80
C THR A 368 27.01 -0.55 19.19
N VAL A 369 26.68 0.51 18.47
CA VAL A 369 27.64 1.54 18.01
C VAL A 369 27.71 2.62 19.09
N THR A 370 28.91 3.11 19.38
CA THR A 370 29.13 4.29 20.23
C THR A 370 30.21 5.16 19.60
N ASN A 371 29.90 6.42 19.34
CA ASN A 371 30.86 7.44 18.93
C ASN A 371 31.25 8.27 20.15
N THR A 372 32.53 8.52 20.39
CA THR A 372 33.00 9.34 21.53
C THR A 372 33.93 10.45 21.07
N PHE A 373 33.62 11.69 21.42
CA PHE A 373 34.36 12.89 21.02
C PHE A 373 35.85 12.82 21.37
N VAL A 374 36.72 13.25 20.44
CA VAL A 374 38.17 13.40 20.65
C VAL A 374 38.59 14.85 20.45
N SER A 375 38.22 15.45 19.31
CA SER A 375 38.48 16.87 18.99
C SER A 375 37.61 17.33 17.83
N SER A 376 37.45 18.64 17.66
CA SER A 376 36.89 19.28 16.48
C SER A 376 37.28 20.76 16.46
N ASP A 377 37.15 21.44 15.32
CA ASP A 377 37.14 22.91 15.27
C ASP A 377 35.90 23.50 15.97
N TYR A 378 34.81 22.71 16.07
CA TYR A 378 33.60 23.05 16.82
C TYR A 378 33.04 21.81 17.54
N ASP A 379 32.26 20.97 16.84
CA ASP A 379 31.69 19.72 17.35
C ASP A 379 31.85 18.55 16.37
N VAL A 380 31.43 17.34 16.77
CA VAL A 380 31.33 16.20 15.85
C VAL A 380 29.87 16.01 15.49
N ASN A 381 29.57 16.08 14.19
CA ASN A 381 28.21 15.93 13.65
C ASN A 381 28.01 14.57 12.95
N GLU A 382 26.75 14.14 12.86
CA GLU A 382 26.30 12.87 12.29
C GLU A 382 24.84 13.00 11.78
N PHE A 383 24.56 12.35 10.65
CA PHE A 383 23.29 12.49 9.91
C PHE A 383 22.73 11.12 9.49
N ARG A 384 23.55 10.28 8.84
CA ARG A 384 23.22 8.90 8.45
C ARG A 384 24.34 7.93 8.81
N TYR A 385 23.97 6.72 9.24
CA TYR A 385 24.84 5.55 9.33
C TYR A 385 24.32 4.41 8.44
N VAL A 386 25.23 3.73 7.75
CA VAL A 386 24.93 2.56 6.89
C VAL A 386 25.84 1.41 7.26
N ALA A 387 25.27 0.23 7.53
CA ALA A 387 26.00 -0.98 7.85
C ALA A 387 25.88 -2.03 6.73
N HIS A 388 27.02 -2.49 6.21
CA HIS A 388 27.08 -3.63 5.26
C HIS A 388 27.81 -4.82 5.89
N SER A 389 27.21 -6.01 5.84
CA SER A 389 27.88 -7.27 6.21
C SER A 389 28.73 -7.80 5.05
N LYS A 390 29.93 -8.27 5.34
CA LYS A 390 30.76 -8.99 4.36
C LYS A 390 30.27 -10.43 4.24
N LEU A 391 29.70 -10.80 3.09
CA LEU A 391 29.09 -12.12 2.84
C LEU A 391 29.57 -12.66 1.50
N GLY A 392 30.16 -13.86 1.50
CA GLY A 392 30.67 -14.50 0.27
C GLY A 392 31.77 -13.72 -0.46
N GLY A 393 32.41 -12.76 0.22
CA GLY A 393 33.37 -11.82 -0.38
C GLY A 393 32.78 -10.48 -0.85
N GLY A 394 31.44 -10.37 -0.96
CA GLY A 394 30.74 -9.12 -1.30
C GLY A 394 30.27 -8.33 -0.07
N TRP A 395 29.91 -7.06 -0.29
CA TRP A 395 29.22 -6.23 0.69
C TRP A 395 27.71 -6.26 0.47
N VAL A 396 26.96 -6.59 1.51
CA VAL A 396 25.50 -6.67 1.50
C VAL A 396 24.95 -5.72 2.55
N LEU A 397 24.08 -4.80 2.14
CA LEU A 397 23.38 -3.88 3.03
C LEU A 397 22.69 -4.66 4.16
N SER A 398 22.81 -4.20 5.40
CA SER A 398 22.35 -4.93 6.58
C SER A 398 21.55 -4.08 7.55
N ASP A 399 21.82 -2.78 7.60
CA ASP A 399 20.99 -1.81 8.30
C ASP A 399 21.26 -0.38 7.81
N ILE A 400 20.28 0.51 7.94
CA ILE A 400 20.41 1.96 7.75
C ILE A 400 19.81 2.62 8.98
N MET A 401 20.51 3.63 9.50
CA MET A 401 19.99 4.50 10.53
C MET A 401 20.17 5.96 10.13
N ASP A 402 19.06 6.64 9.93
CA ASP A 402 18.95 8.09 9.82
C ASP A 402 18.82 8.71 11.23
N VAL A 403 19.42 9.89 11.43
CA VAL A 403 19.68 10.46 12.77
C VAL A 403 19.30 11.94 12.80
N GLY A 404 18.21 12.28 13.48
CA GLY A 404 17.80 13.67 13.66
C GLY A 404 16.32 13.85 14.03
N PRO A 405 15.85 15.10 14.20
CA PRO A 405 14.46 15.41 14.53
C PRO A 405 13.41 14.90 13.53
N ASN A 406 13.75 14.68 12.26
CA ASN A 406 12.85 14.18 11.20
C ASN A 406 12.87 12.65 11.07
N HIS A 407 13.62 11.98 11.96
CA HIS A 407 13.66 10.53 12.03
C HIS A 407 13.32 9.99 13.43
N PRO A 408 12.31 10.54 14.15
CA PRO A 408 12.08 10.21 15.57
C PRO A 408 11.63 8.75 15.76
N GLY A 409 10.89 8.18 14.80
CA GLY A 409 10.55 6.75 14.79
C GLY A 409 11.76 5.84 14.59
N GLU A 410 12.69 6.22 13.71
CA GLU A 410 13.90 5.46 13.38
C GLU A 410 14.95 5.56 14.49
N GLU A 411 15.17 6.75 15.05
CA GLU A 411 15.99 6.97 16.25
C GLU A 411 15.49 6.13 17.44
N ALA A 412 14.18 6.12 17.68
CA ALA A 412 13.56 5.32 18.75
C ALA A 412 13.67 3.81 18.49
N ALA A 413 13.64 3.37 17.23
CA ALA A 413 13.80 1.96 16.85
C ALA A 413 15.23 1.46 17.05
N HIS A 414 16.23 2.27 16.69
CA HIS A 414 17.65 1.99 16.92
C HIS A 414 18.12 2.30 18.35
N GLY A 415 17.28 2.96 19.15
CA GLY A 415 17.54 3.29 20.55
C GLY A 415 18.58 4.41 20.74
N TYR A 416 18.58 5.39 19.84
CA TYR A 416 19.51 6.52 19.80
C TYR A 416 19.59 7.27 21.12
N LYS A 417 20.81 7.70 21.48
CA LYS A 417 21.11 8.55 22.64
C LYS A 417 22.29 9.44 22.32
N ILE A 418 22.20 10.71 22.72
CA ILE A 418 23.27 11.69 22.65
C ILE A 418 23.58 12.24 24.05
N LEU A 419 24.86 12.48 24.33
CA LEU A 419 25.37 13.14 25.53
C LEU A 419 26.29 14.28 25.08
N GLY A 420 26.15 15.46 25.70
CA GLY A 420 26.91 16.64 25.29
C GLY A 420 26.49 17.19 23.92
N GLY A 421 25.20 17.04 23.55
CA GLY A 421 24.66 17.54 22.29
C GLY A 421 24.76 19.06 22.17
N THR A 422 25.17 19.53 21.00
CA THR A 422 25.43 20.94 20.67
C THR A 422 24.50 21.48 19.58
N TRP A 423 23.99 20.61 18.71
CA TRP A 423 23.11 20.97 17.60
C TRP A 423 22.19 19.81 17.19
N GLU A 424 21.02 20.14 16.66
CA GLU A 424 20.10 19.28 15.93
C GLU A 424 19.39 20.10 14.84
N GLY A 425 18.97 19.49 13.73
CA GLY A 425 18.17 20.16 12.70
C GLY A 425 18.50 19.75 11.26
N LEU A 426 17.80 20.35 10.30
CA LEU A 426 17.92 20.06 8.87
C LEU A 426 19.14 20.73 8.22
N GLY A 427 19.99 19.93 7.58
CA GLY A 427 21.06 20.37 6.70
C GLY A 427 20.71 20.24 5.21
N SER A 428 21.43 20.98 4.36
CA SER A 428 21.39 20.77 2.90
C SER A 428 22.72 21.17 2.28
N SER A 429 23.43 20.19 1.72
CA SER A 429 24.79 20.32 1.18
C SER A 429 24.97 19.43 -0.05
N ARG A 430 26.14 19.51 -0.72
CA ARG A 430 26.45 18.72 -1.92
C ARG A 430 27.63 17.77 -1.73
N PHE A 431 27.57 16.58 -2.30
CA PHE A 431 28.75 15.73 -2.49
C PHE A 431 29.65 16.27 -3.62
N ASP A 432 30.96 16.04 -3.51
CA ASP A 432 31.95 16.49 -4.50
C ASP A 432 32.03 15.55 -5.71
N VAL A 433 30.92 15.43 -6.43
CA VAL A 433 30.78 14.57 -7.61
C VAL A 433 30.97 15.40 -8.88
N PRO A 434 31.83 14.99 -9.84
CA PRO A 434 31.98 15.70 -11.10
C PRO A 434 30.66 15.74 -11.88
N ALA A 435 30.18 16.93 -12.24
CA ALA A 435 28.87 17.11 -12.89
C ALA A 435 28.67 16.22 -14.14
N ALA A 436 29.73 16.00 -14.94
CA ALA A 436 29.68 15.11 -16.11
C ALA A 436 29.44 13.63 -15.77
N GLN A 437 29.75 13.18 -14.54
CA GLN A 437 29.41 11.84 -14.04
C GLN A 437 27.97 11.76 -13.53
N VAL A 438 27.46 12.85 -12.95
CA VAL A 438 26.04 13.00 -12.57
C VAL A 438 25.18 12.93 -13.84
N THR A 439 25.36 13.84 -14.80
CA THR A 439 24.62 13.85 -16.07
C THR A 439 24.71 12.52 -16.84
N ALA A 440 25.86 11.83 -16.80
CA ALA A 440 26.00 10.51 -17.41
C ALA A 440 25.33 9.37 -16.62
N THR A 441 25.12 9.54 -15.32
CA THR A 441 24.31 8.63 -14.50
C THR A 441 22.83 8.84 -14.76
N ASP A 442 22.36 10.09 -14.79
CA ASP A 442 20.94 10.41 -14.95
C ASP A 442 20.44 9.94 -16.34
N GLN A 443 21.19 10.28 -17.40
CA GLN A 443 20.96 9.77 -18.75
C GLN A 443 20.97 8.24 -18.82
N LEU A 444 21.83 7.57 -18.03
CA LEU A 444 21.89 6.11 -17.98
C LEU A 444 20.72 5.51 -17.21
N LEU A 445 20.26 6.10 -16.11
CA LEU A 445 19.14 5.57 -15.31
C LEU A 445 17.78 5.81 -15.98
N GLU A 446 17.65 6.89 -16.74
CA GLU A 446 16.50 7.18 -17.61
C GLU A 446 16.49 6.26 -18.86
N GLY A 447 17.65 6.08 -19.51
CA GLY A 447 17.75 5.40 -20.80
C GLY A 447 18.14 3.91 -20.75
N LEU A 448 18.62 3.37 -19.63
CA LEU A 448 18.78 1.93 -19.45
C LEU A 448 17.44 1.35 -18.99
N ARG A 449 16.79 0.53 -19.81
CA ARG A 449 15.46 -0.02 -19.53
C ARG A 449 15.56 -1.48 -19.11
N LEU A 450 14.86 -1.82 -18.04
CA LEU A 450 14.58 -3.21 -17.66
C LEU A 450 13.33 -3.67 -18.39
N ARG A 451 13.45 -4.76 -19.16
CA ARG A 451 12.32 -5.42 -19.83
C ARG A 451 12.20 -6.86 -19.35
N ILE A 452 10.99 -7.32 -19.05
CA ILE A 452 10.75 -8.73 -18.70
C ILE A 452 9.54 -9.28 -19.46
N THR A 453 9.75 -10.43 -20.08
CA THR A 453 8.73 -11.23 -20.76
C THR A 453 8.47 -12.52 -19.96
N PHE A 454 7.25 -12.71 -19.47
CA PHE A 454 6.83 -13.96 -18.81
C PHE A 454 5.95 -14.78 -19.76
N ASP A 455 6.28 -16.06 -19.95
CA ASP A 455 5.54 -17.03 -20.79
C ASP A 455 5.19 -16.55 -22.22
N GLY A 456 5.98 -15.62 -22.75
CA GLY A 456 5.81 -15.00 -24.07
C GLY A 456 5.08 -13.64 -24.11
N GLN A 457 4.71 -13.06 -22.95
CA GLN A 457 4.10 -11.73 -22.84
C GLN A 457 5.03 -10.75 -22.11
N THR A 458 5.31 -9.59 -22.70
CA THR A 458 6.11 -8.53 -22.06
C THR A 458 5.21 -7.69 -21.17
N THR A 459 5.44 -7.74 -19.86
CA THR A 459 4.64 -7.07 -18.83
C THR A 459 5.43 -6.00 -18.06
N VAL A 460 6.76 -6.02 -18.17
CA VAL A 460 7.67 -5.04 -17.58
C VAL A 460 8.46 -4.39 -18.71
N ASP A 461 8.40 -3.07 -18.80
CA ASP A 461 9.29 -2.24 -19.63
C ASP A 461 9.39 -0.84 -19.03
N SER A 462 10.40 -0.61 -18.17
CA SER A 462 10.58 0.64 -17.41
C SER A 462 12.07 1.04 -17.30
N PRO A 463 12.42 2.34 -17.21
CA PRO A 463 13.76 2.80 -16.85
C PRO A 463 14.26 2.17 -15.56
N VAL A 464 15.55 1.83 -15.50
CA VAL A 464 16.17 1.24 -14.32
C VAL A 464 16.06 2.16 -13.11
N GLY A 465 16.23 3.47 -13.27
CA GLY A 465 16.03 4.42 -12.17
C GLY A 465 14.62 4.31 -11.58
N GLU A 466 13.61 4.59 -12.41
CA GLU A 466 12.21 4.66 -11.96
C GLU A 466 11.69 3.32 -11.43
N PHE A 467 12.03 2.19 -12.06
CA PHE A 467 11.64 0.84 -11.62
C PHE A 467 12.16 0.46 -10.21
N PHE A 468 13.32 0.99 -9.80
CA PHE A 468 13.85 0.79 -8.45
C PHE A 468 13.46 1.92 -7.48
N GLY A 469 12.77 2.95 -7.97
CA GLY A 469 12.21 4.02 -7.15
C GLY A 469 12.97 5.35 -7.16
N SER A 470 13.79 5.65 -8.18
CA SER A 470 14.34 6.99 -8.39
C SER A 470 14.62 7.32 -9.87
N GLY A 471 13.79 8.16 -10.49
CA GLY A 471 13.88 8.49 -11.92
C GLY A 471 14.40 9.89 -12.26
N LEU A 472 14.80 10.69 -11.26
CA LEU A 472 15.52 11.95 -11.45
C LEU A 472 17.05 11.75 -11.45
N GLY A 473 17.56 10.81 -10.66
CA GLY A 473 18.98 10.45 -10.61
C GLY A 473 19.21 9.23 -9.72
N LYS A 474 20.38 9.11 -9.07
CA LYS A 474 20.64 8.06 -8.08
C LYS A 474 20.51 8.58 -6.66
N TYR A 475 19.27 8.69 -6.19
CA TYR A 475 18.94 8.98 -4.78
C TYR A 475 18.74 7.71 -3.96
N ALA A 476 18.54 7.87 -2.65
CA ALA A 476 18.43 6.76 -1.71
C ALA A 476 16.97 6.38 -1.44
N THR A 477 16.43 5.45 -2.23
CA THR A 477 15.08 4.91 -2.02
C THR A 477 15.08 3.90 -0.85
N LYS A 478 14.22 4.11 0.16
CA LYS A 478 13.92 3.16 1.26
C LYS A 478 12.41 2.80 1.23
N SER A 479 11.94 1.97 0.30
CA SER A 479 10.54 1.47 0.31
C SER A 479 10.45 0.04 0.83
N LEU A 480 9.23 -0.49 1.06
CA LEU A 480 9.06 -1.89 1.45
C LEU A 480 9.48 -2.88 0.34
N MET A 481 9.25 -2.52 -0.93
CA MET A 481 9.42 -3.44 -2.07
C MET A 481 10.59 -3.09 -2.99
N THR A 482 11.22 -1.92 -2.83
CA THR A 482 12.39 -1.46 -3.59
C THR A 482 13.41 -0.72 -2.71
N SER A 483 14.66 -0.72 -3.15
CA SER A 483 15.78 -0.06 -2.46
C SER A 483 16.83 0.43 -3.45
N ILE A 484 17.42 1.60 -3.18
CA ILE A 484 18.63 2.09 -3.87
C ILE A 484 19.67 2.49 -2.82
N ASP A 485 20.71 1.70 -2.69
CA ASP A 485 21.89 1.99 -1.88
C ASP A 485 22.81 2.96 -2.65
N THR A 486 22.90 4.20 -2.16
CA THR A 486 23.70 5.26 -2.77
C THR A 486 25.20 5.12 -2.51
N THR A 487 25.62 4.28 -1.55
CA THR A 487 27.03 4.11 -1.21
C THR A 487 27.84 3.47 -2.35
N GLU A 488 29.16 3.45 -2.19
CA GLU A 488 30.13 2.89 -3.15
C GLU A 488 29.76 1.46 -3.60
N ASN A 489 29.43 1.30 -4.89
CA ASN A 489 28.96 0.04 -5.49
C ASN A 489 27.70 -0.55 -4.78
N GLY A 490 26.86 0.32 -4.22
CA GLY A 490 25.55 0.01 -3.66
C GLY A 490 24.60 -0.59 -4.69
N ALA A 491 23.64 -1.37 -4.19
CA ALA A 491 22.64 -2.09 -4.97
C ALA A 491 21.39 -1.26 -5.27
N PHE A 492 20.87 -1.42 -6.49
CA PHE A 492 19.45 -1.25 -6.79
C PHE A 492 18.77 -2.60 -6.54
N THR A 493 17.72 -2.68 -5.72
CA THR A 493 17.07 -3.95 -5.35
C THR A 493 15.55 -3.84 -5.44
N SER A 494 14.89 -4.89 -5.93
CA SER A 494 13.43 -5.02 -5.99
C SER A 494 13.04 -6.40 -5.47
N TRP A 495 12.03 -6.43 -4.60
CA TRP A 495 11.54 -7.61 -3.89
C TRP A 495 10.14 -8.04 -4.33
N TYR A 496 9.56 -7.44 -5.37
CA TYR A 496 8.26 -7.88 -5.90
C TYR A 496 8.33 -9.36 -6.36
N PRO A 497 7.37 -10.22 -5.94
CA PRO A 497 7.27 -11.57 -6.47
C PRO A 497 6.91 -11.54 -7.97
N MET A 498 7.62 -12.27 -8.82
CA MET A 498 7.35 -12.30 -10.27
C MET A 498 7.16 -13.74 -10.75
N PRO A 499 5.91 -14.24 -10.84
CA PRO A 499 5.62 -15.64 -11.18
C PRO A 499 5.63 -15.90 -12.70
N TYR A 500 6.08 -17.08 -13.11
CA TYR A 500 5.94 -17.60 -14.47
C TYR A 500 5.74 -19.12 -14.49
N GLY A 501 5.01 -19.62 -15.49
CA GLY A 501 4.64 -21.04 -15.61
C GLY A 501 5.57 -21.86 -16.52
N LYS A 502 6.37 -21.24 -17.37
CA LYS A 502 7.26 -21.90 -18.35
C LYS A 502 8.61 -21.23 -18.47
N ASN A 503 8.66 -19.92 -18.62
CA ASN A 503 9.90 -19.14 -18.72
C ASN A 503 9.71 -17.66 -18.38
N ALA A 504 10.80 -17.05 -17.93
CA ALA A 504 11.00 -15.60 -17.93
C ALA A 504 12.19 -15.26 -18.84
N LYS A 505 12.05 -14.22 -19.66
CA LYS A 505 13.14 -13.60 -20.39
C LYS A 505 13.36 -12.20 -19.80
N ILE A 506 14.45 -12.03 -19.06
CA ILE A 506 14.84 -10.75 -18.45
C ILE A 506 15.85 -10.09 -19.39
N GLU A 507 15.68 -8.81 -19.71
CA GLU A 507 16.55 -8.07 -20.61
C GLU A 507 16.90 -6.68 -20.07
N LEU A 508 18.11 -6.23 -20.37
CA LEU A 508 18.46 -4.82 -20.33
C LEU A 508 18.54 -4.29 -21.76
N VAL A 509 17.94 -3.14 -22.00
CA VAL A 509 17.96 -2.42 -23.29
C VAL A 509 18.52 -1.03 -23.04
N ASN A 510 19.66 -0.70 -23.62
CA ASN A 510 20.29 0.60 -23.44
C ASN A 510 19.82 1.57 -24.54
N THR A 511 18.80 2.37 -24.26
CA THR A 511 18.37 3.50 -25.11
C THR A 511 19.03 4.83 -24.73
N SER A 512 19.93 4.84 -23.73
CA SER A 512 20.73 6.02 -23.37
C SER A 512 21.90 6.23 -24.35
N PRO A 513 22.49 7.44 -24.42
CA PRO A 513 23.77 7.67 -25.10
C PRO A 513 24.99 7.15 -24.32
N VAL A 514 24.82 6.63 -23.09
CA VAL A 514 25.89 6.25 -22.17
C VAL A 514 26.11 4.73 -22.19
N ALA A 515 27.35 4.29 -22.36
CA ALA A 515 27.66 2.85 -22.30
C ALA A 515 27.67 2.34 -20.85
N VAL A 516 27.02 1.19 -20.60
CA VAL A 516 27.30 0.38 -19.41
C VAL A 516 28.67 -0.27 -19.64
N THR A 517 29.65 0.09 -18.82
CA THR A 517 31.05 -0.36 -18.92
C THR A 517 31.35 -1.54 -18.00
N ALA A 518 30.68 -1.60 -16.84
CA ALA A 518 30.76 -2.67 -15.88
C ALA A 518 29.51 -2.71 -14.98
N GLY A 519 29.28 -3.85 -14.34
CA GLY A 519 28.23 -4.02 -13.34
C GLY A 519 27.82 -5.48 -13.20
N SER A 520 26.71 -5.71 -12.50
CA SER A 520 26.07 -7.03 -12.43
C SER A 520 24.55 -6.94 -12.24
N VAL A 521 23.83 -7.96 -12.69
CA VAL A 521 22.46 -8.26 -12.23
C VAL A 521 22.41 -9.66 -11.64
N ALA A 522 21.79 -9.77 -10.46
CA ALA A 522 21.49 -11.01 -9.79
C ALA A 522 19.96 -11.23 -9.74
N VAL A 523 19.52 -12.41 -10.12
CA VAL A 523 18.12 -12.84 -10.20
C VAL A 523 17.93 -13.99 -9.23
N THR A 524 17.13 -13.80 -8.18
CA THR A 524 16.80 -14.87 -7.23
C THR A 524 15.42 -15.42 -7.53
N SER A 525 15.30 -16.73 -7.75
CA SER A 525 14.01 -17.38 -8.03
C SER A 525 13.89 -18.76 -7.38
N ALA A 526 12.68 -19.11 -6.94
CA ALA A 526 12.33 -20.42 -6.38
C ALA A 526 11.36 -21.19 -7.30
N PRO A 527 11.44 -22.52 -7.37
CA PRO A 527 10.51 -23.33 -8.17
C PRO A 527 9.17 -23.50 -7.47
N ASP A 528 8.06 -23.29 -8.21
CA ASP A 528 6.71 -23.60 -7.76
C ASP A 528 5.91 -24.27 -8.89
N PRO A 529 5.54 -25.57 -8.77
CA PRO A 529 4.82 -26.28 -9.81
C PRO A 529 3.32 -25.93 -9.95
N SER A 530 2.72 -25.09 -9.10
CA SER A 530 1.30 -24.70 -9.24
C SER A 530 1.08 -23.61 -10.29
N LEU A 531 2.06 -22.71 -10.46
CA LEU A 531 1.98 -21.51 -11.30
C LEU A 531 1.42 -21.72 -12.73
N PRO A 532 1.67 -22.82 -13.47
CA PRO A 532 1.07 -23.04 -14.79
C PRO A 532 -0.46 -23.14 -14.78
N ALA A 533 -1.04 -23.57 -13.67
CA ALA A 533 -2.49 -23.61 -13.46
C ALA A 533 -3.01 -22.27 -12.92
N ASP A 534 -2.28 -21.68 -11.97
CA ASP A 534 -2.72 -20.45 -11.29
C ASP A 534 -2.59 -19.18 -12.15
N LEU A 535 -1.59 -19.11 -13.03
CA LEU A 535 -1.43 -18.03 -14.02
C LEU A 535 -2.29 -18.24 -15.29
N SER A 536 -3.06 -19.33 -15.37
CA SER A 536 -3.95 -19.55 -16.52
C SER A 536 -5.06 -18.50 -16.57
N LYS A 537 -5.72 -18.32 -17.73
CA LYS A 537 -6.72 -17.26 -17.92
C LYS A 537 -7.85 -17.25 -16.86
N GLY A 538 -8.21 -18.44 -16.36
CA GLY A 538 -9.17 -18.64 -15.27
C GLY A 538 -8.57 -19.19 -13.97
N GLY A 539 -7.25 -19.02 -13.76
CA GLY A 539 -6.55 -19.39 -12.53
C GLY A 539 -6.69 -18.31 -11.44
N THR A 540 -5.89 -18.41 -10.37
CA THR A 540 -6.02 -17.53 -9.19
C THR A 540 -4.94 -16.44 -9.08
N HIS A 541 -3.93 -16.43 -9.96
CA HIS A 541 -2.76 -15.53 -9.90
C HIS A 541 -2.65 -14.68 -11.20
N GLY A 542 -1.93 -13.56 -11.11
CA GLY A 542 -1.57 -12.69 -12.23
C GLY A 542 -0.06 -12.65 -12.48
N TYR A 543 0.33 -12.23 -13.68
CA TYR A 543 1.72 -11.91 -13.98
C TYR A 543 2.09 -10.55 -13.35
N PHE A 544 3.32 -10.40 -12.87
CA PHE A 544 3.84 -9.11 -12.43
C PHE A 544 3.98 -8.16 -13.64
N ASN A 545 3.48 -6.93 -13.50
CA ASN A 545 3.58 -5.87 -14.50
C ASN A 545 4.26 -4.64 -13.87
N ALA A 546 5.02 -3.94 -14.69
CA ALA A 546 5.54 -2.60 -14.40
C ALA A 546 5.32 -1.72 -15.63
N THR A 547 4.23 -0.96 -15.61
CA THR A 547 3.77 -0.13 -16.72
C THR A 547 4.34 1.28 -16.57
N HIS A 548 5.25 1.66 -17.47
CA HIS A 548 5.86 3.00 -17.50
C HIS A 548 5.32 3.84 -18.65
N HIS A 549 5.06 5.13 -18.40
CA HIS A 549 5.02 6.16 -19.46
C HIS A 549 5.45 7.54 -18.92
N ARG A 550 5.70 8.48 -19.84
CA ARG A 550 6.23 9.83 -19.59
C ARG A 550 5.76 10.81 -20.67
N ALA A 551 5.28 11.99 -20.28
CA ALA A 551 4.86 13.07 -21.17
C ALA A 551 4.73 14.41 -20.42
N ASP A 552 4.64 15.52 -21.17
CA ASP A 552 4.12 16.78 -20.65
C ASP A 552 2.66 16.61 -20.18
N THR A 553 2.26 17.31 -19.11
CA THR A 553 0.88 17.37 -18.65
C THR A 553 0.01 18.19 -19.62
N VAL A 554 -1.29 17.89 -19.69
CA VAL A 554 -2.21 18.47 -20.69
C VAL A 554 -3.42 19.05 -19.97
N GLN A 555 -3.61 20.37 -20.08
CA GLN A 555 -4.68 21.10 -19.39
C GLN A 555 -6.06 20.42 -19.56
N GLY A 556 -6.68 20.07 -18.43
CA GLY A 556 -7.97 19.36 -18.37
C GLY A 556 -7.89 17.86 -18.67
N GLN A 557 -6.73 17.22 -18.50
CA GLN A 557 -6.55 15.76 -18.62
C GLN A 557 -5.72 15.23 -17.45
N GLU A 558 -6.37 14.49 -16.56
CA GLU A 558 -5.73 13.82 -15.42
C GLU A 558 -4.58 12.91 -15.89
N TRP A 559 -3.49 12.84 -15.12
CA TRP A 559 -2.35 11.97 -15.39
C TRP A 559 -2.69 10.51 -15.05
N ASN A 560 -2.90 9.69 -16.07
CA ASN A 560 -3.18 8.27 -15.90
C ASN A 560 -1.94 7.49 -15.41
N PHE A 561 -1.96 6.96 -14.19
CA PHE A 561 -0.94 6.00 -13.74
C PHE A 561 -1.13 4.62 -14.39
N LEU A 562 -2.38 4.17 -14.56
CA LEU A 562 -2.70 2.90 -15.22
C LEU A 562 -4.10 2.89 -15.82
N THR A 563 -4.18 2.50 -17.10
CA THR A 563 -5.40 1.98 -17.72
C THR A 563 -5.17 0.51 -18.10
N ALA A 564 -5.91 -0.42 -17.49
CA ALA A 564 -5.78 -1.85 -17.76
C ALA A 564 -7.13 -2.56 -17.90
N GLN A 565 -7.13 -3.70 -18.60
CA GLN A 565 -8.31 -4.49 -18.93
C GLN A 565 -8.09 -5.97 -18.57
N GLY A 566 -9.15 -6.67 -18.17
CA GLY A 566 -9.08 -7.99 -17.55
C GLY A 566 -9.18 -7.86 -16.02
N ARG A 567 -8.53 -8.75 -15.27
CA ARG A 567 -8.51 -8.67 -13.80
C ARG A 567 -7.10 -8.49 -13.27
N GLY A 568 -7.00 -7.89 -12.10
CA GLY A 568 -5.72 -7.58 -11.50
C GLY A 568 -5.82 -6.93 -10.14
N VAL A 569 -4.66 -6.49 -9.66
CA VAL A 569 -4.50 -5.77 -8.41
C VAL A 569 -3.36 -4.75 -8.57
N PHE A 570 -3.65 -3.47 -8.32
CA PHE A 570 -2.68 -2.38 -8.30
C PHE A 570 -1.99 -2.29 -6.94
N TYR A 571 -0.66 -2.23 -6.91
CA TYR A 571 0.16 -2.27 -5.68
C TYR A 571 1.03 -1.03 -5.47
N GLY A 572 1.06 -0.09 -6.41
CA GLY A 572 1.79 1.17 -6.22
C GLY A 572 2.31 1.81 -7.49
N VAL A 573 2.98 2.94 -7.31
CA VAL A 573 3.59 3.74 -8.36
C VAL A 573 4.88 4.40 -7.87
N THR A 574 5.85 4.56 -8.76
CA THR A 574 6.94 5.55 -8.62
C THR A 574 6.68 6.65 -9.63
N THR A 575 6.72 7.91 -9.18
CA THR A 575 6.39 9.08 -10.02
C THR A 575 7.49 10.13 -9.93
N ASN A 576 7.90 10.68 -11.07
CA ASN A 576 8.77 11.83 -11.19
C ASN A 576 7.96 12.98 -11.80
N MET A 577 8.05 14.15 -11.19
CA MET A 577 7.26 15.34 -11.51
C MET A 577 8.23 16.49 -11.75
N ARG A 578 8.35 16.95 -13.00
CA ARG A 578 9.24 18.07 -13.38
C ARG A 578 8.39 19.32 -13.60
N GLY A 579 8.34 20.21 -12.62
CA GLY A 579 7.49 21.39 -12.65
C GLY A 579 7.94 22.43 -13.66
N HIS A 580 7.02 22.88 -14.51
CA HIS A 580 7.25 23.96 -15.49
C HIS A 580 6.72 25.33 -15.00
N ILE A 581 6.36 25.46 -13.72
CA ILE A 581 5.91 26.70 -13.08
C ILE A 581 7.10 27.61 -12.73
N PRO A 582 7.25 28.80 -13.34
CA PRO A 582 8.33 29.73 -13.04
C PRO A 582 8.16 30.42 -11.68
N PRO A 583 9.23 30.96 -11.07
CA PRO A 583 9.12 31.78 -9.87
C PRO A 583 8.21 32.99 -10.11
N GLY A 584 7.14 33.12 -9.34
CA GLY A 584 6.06 34.07 -9.63
C GLY A 584 4.95 34.09 -8.57
N PRO A 585 3.72 34.51 -8.95
CA PRO A 585 2.57 34.58 -8.03
C PRO A 585 1.83 33.24 -7.84
N VAL A 586 2.05 32.26 -8.73
CA VAL A 586 1.61 30.88 -8.57
C VAL A 586 2.73 30.10 -7.87
N HIS A 587 2.39 29.18 -6.97
CA HIS A 587 3.41 28.44 -6.25
C HIS A 587 4.17 27.47 -7.17
N GLN A 588 5.48 27.30 -7.00
CA GLN A 588 6.26 26.50 -7.94
C GLN A 588 5.96 24.99 -7.86
N MET A 589 5.34 24.55 -6.76
CA MET A 589 4.85 23.19 -6.54
C MET A 589 3.31 23.08 -6.62
N ASN A 590 2.60 24.09 -7.15
CA ASN A 590 1.13 24.07 -7.28
C ASN A 590 0.61 22.92 -8.17
N PHE A 591 1.49 22.26 -8.94
CA PHE A 591 1.18 21.02 -9.64
C PHE A 591 0.90 19.83 -8.71
N LEU A 592 1.09 19.99 -7.40
CA LEU A 592 0.78 18.99 -6.37
C LEU A 592 -0.64 19.10 -5.80
N GLU A 593 -1.42 20.15 -6.07
CA GLU A 593 -2.81 20.26 -5.54
C GLU A 593 -3.79 19.21 -6.13
N GLY A 594 -3.32 18.25 -6.93
CA GLY A 594 -4.18 17.34 -7.68
C GLY A 594 -4.58 16.07 -6.93
N ASP A 595 -5.88 15.78 -6.89
CA ASP A 595 -6.48 14.54 -6.39
C ASP A 595 -6.00 13.28 -7.13
N GLU A 596 -5.75 12.17 -6.42
CA GLU A 596 -5.86 10.85 -7.05
C GLU A 596 -7.31 10.42 -7.25
N ARG A 597 -7.62 9.76 -8.37
CA ARG A 597 -8.97 9.27 -8.69
C ARG A 597 -8.90 7.87 -9.28
N VAL A 598 -9.63 6.93 -8.68
CA VAL A 598 -9.54 5.49 -9.02
C VAL A 598 -10.89 4.93 -9.42
N TYR A 599 -10.99 4.41 -10.64
CA TYR A 599 -12.19 3.83 -11.23
C TYR A 599 -11.97 2.34 -11.52
N VAL A 600 -12.85 1.48 -11.02
CA VAL A 600 -12.77 0.02 -11.21
C VAL A 600 -13.97 -0.53 -11.97
N ASP A 601 -13.71 -1.56 -12.78
CA ASP A 601 -14.69 -2.39 -13.50
C ASP A 601 -15.59 -1.67 -14.54
N GLY A 602 -15.30 -0.39 -14.78
CA GLY A 602 -16.08 0.51 -15.63
C GLY A 602 -17.19 1.25 -14.87
N SER A 603 -17.03 1.41 -13.54
CA SER A 603 -17.81 2.34 -12.73
C SER A 603 -17.54 3.79 -13.16
N ARG A 604 -18.59 4.61 -13.24
CA ARG A 604 -18.50 6.04 -13.57
C ARG A 604 -18.20 6.92 -12.36
N SER A 605 -18.63 6.48 -11.17
CA SER A 605 -18.14 7.03 -9.92
C SER A 605 -16.82 6.34 -9.53
N PRO A 606 -15.82 7.09 -9.04
CA PRO A 606 -14.59 6.49 -8.52
C PRO A 606 -14.86 5.73 -7.21
N SER A 607 -14.03 4.72 -6.93
CA SER A 607 -13.98 4.06 -5.62
C SER A 607 -13.16 4.84 -4.60
N GLU A 608 -12.21 5.65 -5.06
CA GLU A 608 -11.29 6.44 -4.23
C GLU A 608 -11.11 7.82 -4.88
N ILE A 609 -11.20 8.88 -4.06
CA ILE A 609 -10.90 10.28 -4.41
C ILE A 609 -9.94 10.82 -3.34
N GLY A 610 -8.91 11.52 -3.78
CA GLY A 610 -7.87 12.13 -2.97
C GLY A 610 -8.25 13.38 -2.20
N THR A 611 -7.22 14.18 -1.92
CA THR A 611 -7.27 15.58 -1.47
C THR A 611 -6.06 16.42 -1.95
N GLY A 612 -5.17 15.84 -2.78
CA GLY A 612 -3.87 16.40 -3.13
C GLY A 612 -2.79 15.33 -3.39
N THR A 613 -1.76 15.70 -4.15
CA THR A 613 -0.72 14.76 -4.62
C THR A 613 0.29 14.42 -3.53
N GLU A 614 0.71 15.37 -2.69
CA GLU A 614 1.55 15.03 -1.54
C GLU A 614 0.78 14.24 -0.49
N ASP A 615 -0.54 14.42 -0.39
CA ASP A 615 -1.44 13.66 0.49
C ASP A 615 -1.56 12.20 0.05
N PHE A 616 -1.68 11.94 -1.27
CA PHE A 616 -1.57 10.60 -1.86
C PHE A 616 -0.24 9.91 -1.50
N TYR A 617 0.85 10.68 -1.46
CA TYR A 617 2.17 10.26 -0.96
C TYR A 617 2.31 10.41 0.57
N GLU A 618 1.21 10.40 1.32
CA GLU A 618 1.11 10.42 2.81
C GLU A 618 1.86 11.54 3.53
N SER A 619 2.11 12.62 2.81
CA SER A 619 2.81 13.82 3.26
C SER A 619 1.80 14.93 3.56
N GLY A 620 2.18 16.19 3.38
CA GLY A 620 1.27 17.34 3.39
C GLY A 620 2.04 18.65 3.18
N TRP A 621 1.35 19.72 2.79
CA TRP A 621 1.92 21.08 2.69
C TRP A 621 3.17 21.14 1.78
N TYR A 622 3.12 20.53 0.60
CA TYR A 622 4.24 20.38 -0.34
C TYR A 622 5.49 19.68 0.27
N PHE A 623 5.28 18.65 1.10
CA PHE A 623 6.35 17.92 1.80
C PHE A 623 7.16 18.83 2.75
N MET A 624 6.46 19.49 3.68
CA MET A 624 7.05 20.52 4.55
C MET A 624 7.66 19.97 5.86
N ASP A 625 8.92 20.31 6.10
CA ASP A 625 9.51 20.37 7.43
C ASP A 625 9.20 21.73 8.07
N ALA A 626 8.19 21.75 8.94
CA ALA A 626 7.77 22.93 9.66
C ALA A 626 8.71 23.32 10.82
N GLU A 627 9.48 22.37 11.38
CA GLU A 627 10.41 22.66 12.47
C GLU A 627 11.72 23.27 11.94
N ALA A 628 12.14 22.94 10.71
CA ALA A 628 13.20 23.63 9.97
C ALA A 628 12.77 24.95 9.32
N GLY A 629 11.71 25.59 9.83
CA GLY A 629 11.26 26.91 9.40
C GLY A 629 10.40 26.90 8.14
N ASN A 630 9.49 25.92 8.05
CA ASN A 630 8.57 25.70 6.91
C ASN A 630 9.31 25.48 5.58
N ARG A 631 10.25 24.53 5.57
CA ARG A 631 11.00 24.16 4.36
C ARG A 631 10.26 23.06 3.61
N GLU A 632 9.87 23.36 2.37
CA GLU A 632 9.11 22.46 1.50
C GLU A 632 10.01 21.55 0.65
N GLY A 633 9.42 20.48 0.12
CA GLY A 633 10.10 19.48 -0.68
C GLY A 633 11.21 18.76 0.10
N VAL A 634 11.02 18.50 1.39
CA VAL A 634 12.01 17.77 2.21
C VAL A 634 11.79 16.27 2.02
N THR A 635 12.90 15.56 1.77
CA THR A 635 12.89 14.12 1.47
C THR A 635 12.64 13.28 2.72
N TYR A 636 11.84 12.22 2.59
CA TYR A 636 11.51 11.31 3.68
C TYR A 636 11.27 9.88 3.15
N SER A 637 11.23 8.88 4.02
CA SER A 637 10.82 7.52 3.60
C SER A 637 10.19 6.70 4.73
N MET A 638 8.97 6.26 4.48
CA MET A 638 8.23 5.24 5.24
C MET A 638 8.04 3.98 4.37
N PRO A 639 7.73 2.80 4.94
CA PRO A 639 7.61 1.56 4.16
C PRO A 639 6.64 1.64 2.96
N GLN A 640 5.62 2.49 3.02
CA GLN A 640 4.54 2.56 2.02
C GLN A 640 4.47 3.90 1.26
N ALA A 641 5.28 4.90 1.60
CA ALA A 641 5.30 6.21 0.95
C ALA A 641 6.60 6.99 1.25
N GLY A 642 7.01 7.89 0.36
CA GLY A 642 8.14 8.80 0.61
C GLY A 642 8.49 9.70 -0.57
N LEU A 643 9.02 10.90 -0.26
CA LEU A 643 9.71 11.76 -1.23
C LEU A 643 11.20 11.41 -1.26
N VAL A 644 11.67 10.94 -2.41
CA VAL A 644 13.04 10.42 -2.62
C VAL A 644 14.03 11.52 -3.01
N SER A 645 13.58 12.54 -3.74
CA SER A 645 14.44 13.66 -4.16
C SER A 645 13.67 14.94 -4.45
N HIS A 646 14.35 16.06 -4.20
CA HIS A 646 13.98 17.41 -4.60
C HIS A 646 15.16 18.04 -5.33
N GLU A 647 14.96 18.37 -6.59
CA GLU A 647 15.94 18.97 -7.50
C GLU A 647 15.53 20.36 -7.94
N THR A 648 16.53 21.20 -8.21
CA THR A 648 16.37 22.61 -8.57
C THR A 648 17.07 22.93 -9.89
N ALA A 649 17.01 24.19 -10.34
CA ALA A 649 17.82 24.70 -11.44
C ALA A 649 19.35 24.48 -11.30
N ALA A 650 19.85 24.19 -10.08
CA ALA A 650 21.25 23.83 -9.85
C ALA A 650 21.56 22.33 -10.08
N ASP A 651 20.53 21.51 -10.33
CA ASP A 651 20.61 20.05 -10.42
C ASP A 651 20.28 19.53 -11.84
N GLY A 652 19.72 20.38 -12.70
CA GLY A 652 19.32 20.04 -14.07
C GLY A 652 17.82 20.12 -14.33
N CYS A 653 17.01 20.26 -13.27
CA CYS A 653 15.61 20.63 -13.37
C CYS A 653 15.44 22.03 -13.98
N GLN A 654 14.29 22.33 -14.61
CA GLN A 654 13.98 23.69 -15.05
C GLN A 654 13.70 24.63 -13.86
N TYR A 655 12.89 24.17 -12.90
CA TYR A 655 12.49 24.95 -11.72
C TYR A 655 12.55 24.13 -10.44
N VAL A 656 11.54 23.29 -10.21
CA VAL A 656 11.44 22.34 -9.08
C VAL A 656 11.03 20.98 -9.65
N CYS A 657 11.79 19.94 -9.31
CA CYS A 657 11.54 18.57 -9.73
C CYS A 657 11.51 17.66 -8.50
N LEU A 658 10.48 16.82 -8.42
CA LEU A 658 10.20 15.95 -7.29
C LEU A 658 10.10 14.49 -7.75
N ASN A 659 10.52 13.56 -6.90
CA ASN A 659 10.27 12.14 -7.12
C ASN A 659 9.75 11.49 -5.84
N ALA A 660 8.62 10.81 -5.95
CA ALA A 660 7.96 10.10 -4.85
C ALA A 660 7.64 8.65 -5.23
N TYR A 661 7.35 7.83 -4.21
CA TYR A 661 6.76 6.51 -4.39
C TYR A 661 5.57 6.31 -3.46
N ARG A 662 4.63 5.48 -3.92
CA ARG A 662 3.52 4.94 -3.14
C ARG A 662 3.49 3.44 -3.34
N THR A 663 3.50 2.65 -2.27
CA THR A 663 3.27 1.19 -2.36
C THR A 663 2.14 0.80 -1.43
N LEU A 664 0.99 0.48 -2.02
CA LEU A 664 -0.22 0.10 -1.31
C LEU A 664 -0.12 -1.39 -0.92
N MET A 665 -0.50 -1.75 0.30
CA MET A 665 -0.35 -3.10 0.85
C MET A 665 -1.70 -3.68 1.28
N ALA A 666 -2.35 -3.06 2.28
CA ALA A 666 -3.72 -3.40 2.66
C ALA A 666 -4.76 -2.65 1.80
N ASP A 667 -4.33 -1.52 1.26
CA ASP A 667 -5.01 -0.54 0.41
C ASP A 667 -4.82 -0.80 -1.09
N ALA A 668 -4.09 -1.85 -1.48
CA ALA A 668 -3.84 -2.17 -2.89
C ALA A 668 -5.12 -2.59 -3.64
N VAL A 669 -5.48 -1.85 -4.70
CA VAL A 669 -6.80 -1.85 -5.35
C VAL A 669 -7.00 -3.04 -6.30
N PRO A 670 -8.01 -3.93 -6.06
CA PRO A 670 -8.36 -5.03 -6.94
C PRO A 670 -9.36 -4.63 -8.02
N PHE A 671 -9.30 -5.27 -9.19
CA PHE A 671 -10.27 -5.10 -10.28
C PHE A 671 -10.57 -6.42 -10.99
N GLY A 672 -11.81 -6.59 -11.46
CA GLY A 672 -12.31 -7.79 -12.11
C GLY A 672 -12.57 -7.69 -13.61
N LYS A 673 -12.67 -6.49 -14.18
CA LYS A 673 -12.89 -6.22 -15.61
C LYS A 673 -11.94 -5.15 -16.16
N GLY A 674 -11.52 -4.18 -15.35
CA GLY A 674 -10.50 -3.20 -15.69
C GLY A 674 -10.29 -2.17 -14.57
N ILE A 675 -9.22 -1.39 -14.67
CA ILE A 675 -8.92 -0.25 -13.80
C ILE A 675 -8.49 0.93 -14.64
N GLU A 676 -8.87 2.12 -14.19
CA GLU A 676 -8.41 3.43 -14.64
C GLU A 676 -8.04 4.18 -13.36
N PHE A 677 -6.74 4.42 -13.15
CA PHE A 677 -6.17 5.08 -11.97
C PHE A 677 -5.41 6.30 -12.46
N ASP A 678 -5.83 7.48 -12.00
CA ASP A 678 -5.32 8.77 -12.44
C ASP A 678 -4.97 9.66 -11.24
N ILE A 679 -4.27 10.76 -11.52
CA ILE A 679 -4.05 11.86 -10.58
C ILE A 679 -4.13 13.19 -11.31
N GLU A 680 -4.74 14.21 -10.73
CA GLU A 680 -4.71 15.55 -11.31
C GLU A 680 -3.32 16.19 -11.19
N HIS A 681 -3.06 17.26 -11.95
CA HIS A 681 -1.81 18.00 -11.88
C HIS A 681 -2.10 19.47 -11.49
N GLY A 682 -2.30 19.67 -10.18
CA GLY A 682 -3.06 20.79 -9.61
C GLY A 682 -4.57 20.54 -9.67
N GLY A 683 -5.37 21.08 -8.74
CA GLY A 683 -6.79 20.73 -8.53
C GLY A 683 -7.81 21.27 -9.54
N ASP A 684 -7.40 21.33 -10.80
CA ASP A 684 -8.25 21.49 -11.99
C ASP A 684 -7.63 20.77 -13.21
N SER A 685 -6.60 19.93 -12.97
CA SER A 685 -5.64 19.45 -13.96
C SER A 685 -5.11 20.58 -14.87
N ASP A 686 -4.68 21.71 -14.30
CA ASP A 686 -4.35 22.93 -15.04
C ASP A 686 -2.86 23.33 -15.02
N GLN A 687 -2.05 22.77 -14.12
CA GLN A 687 -0.65 23.20 -13.94
C GLN A 687 0.32 22.51 -14.91
N PRO A 688 1.29 23.25 -15.50
CA PRO A 688 2.24 22.69 -16.44
C PRO A 688 3.40 21.98 -15.75
N ALA A 689 3.63 20.72 -16.12
CA ALA A 689 4.76 19.89 -15.71
C ALA A 689 5.08 18.85 -16.79
N GLU A 690 6.18 18.12 -16.64
CA GLU A 690 6.40 16.83 -17.28
C GLU A 690 6.34 15.73 -16.20
N TYR A 691 5.45 14.75 -16.38
CA TYR A 691 5.30 13.63 -15.47
C TYR A 691 5.86 12.35 -16.10
N SER A 692 6.36 11.46 -15.25
CA SER A 692 6.87 10.12 -15.61
C SER A 692 6.50 9.16 -14.49
N SER A 693 5.88 8.02 -14.80
CA SER A 693 5.43 7.10 -13.76
C SER A 693 5.47 5.63 -14.14
N THR A 694 5.94 4.78 -13.21
CA THR A 694 5.94 3.32 -13.31
C THR A 694 4.96 2.75 -12.30
N ALA A 695 3.84 2.21 -12.78
CA ALA A 695 2.82 1.53 -11.98
C ALA A 695 3.14 0.04 -11.81
N TYR A 696 3.14 -0.45 -10.57
CA TYR A 696 3.40 -1.85 -10.19
C TYR A 696 2.08 -2.58 -9.90
N TRP A 697 1.77 -3.63 -10.65
CA TRP A 697 0.49 -4.34 -10.54
C TRP A 697 0.59 -5.81 -10.98
N TYR A 698 -0.41 -6.62 -10.63
CA TYR A 698 -0.54 -8.00 -11.10
C TYR A 698 -1.75 -8.13 -12.01
N GLY A 699 -1.59 -8.80 -13.15
CA GLY A 699 -2.57 -8.77 -14.24
C GLY A 699 -2.83 -10.11 -14.92
N ASN A 700 -4.07 -10.32 -15.35
CA ASN A 700 -4.49 -11.45 -16.16
C ASN A 700 -5.62 -11.04 -17.12
N THR A 701 -5.49 -11.36 -18.42
CA THR A 701 -6.43 -10.90 -19.49
C THR A 701 -7.77 -11.64 -19.51
N GLY A 702 -8.01 -12.55 -18.55
CA GLY A 702 -9.34 -13.09 -18.28
C GLY A 702 -10.03 -12.27 -17.19
N PRO A 703 -11.11 -11.54 -17.48
CA PRO A 703 -11.87 -10.87 -16.42
C PRO A 703 -12.47 -11.91 -15.44
N SER A 704 -12.68 -11.49 -14.20
CA SER A 704 -13.47 -12.21 -13.19
C SER A 704 -14.87 -11.60 -12.99
N LEU A 705 -15.24 -10.55 -13.71
CA LEU A 705 -16.60 -10.00 -13.76
C LEU A 705 -17.15 -10.00 -15.19
N GLU A 706 -18.37 -10.49 -15.35
CA GLU A 706 -19.13 -10.47 -16.60
C GLU A 706 -20.50 -9.84 -16.34
N GLN A 707 -20.91 -8.86 -17.15
CA GLN A 707 -22.27 -8.34 -17.09
C GLN A 707 -23.24 -9.42 -17.60
N SER A 708 -23.97 -10.03 -16.68
CA SER A 708 -24.94 -11.10 -16.97
C SER A 708 -26.36 -10.58 -17.19
N ASP A 709 -26.69 -9.40 -16.67
CA ASP A 709 -27.99 -8.73 -16.90
C ASP A 709 -27.92 -7.22 -16.58
N PHE A 710 -28.97 -6.46 -16.93
CA PHE A 710 -29.22 -5.13 -16.38
C PHE A 710 -30.73 -4.82 -16.36
N VAL A 711 -31.17 -4.11 -15.32
CA VAL A 711 -32.54 -3.60 -15.18
C VAL A 711 -32.49 -2.09 -15.32
N ASP A 712 -32.96 -1.60 -16.47
CA ASP A 712 -33.27 -0.18 -16.65
C ASP A 712 -34.65 0.13 -16.04
N ILE A 713 -34.72 1.17 -15.20
CA ILE A 713 -35.94 1.51 -14.43
C ILE A 713 -36.79 2.57 -15.16
N ALA A 714 -36.24 3.21 -16.20
CA ALA A 714 -36.96 4.14 -17.06
C ALA A 714 -37.74 3.42 -18.17
N ASP A 715 -37.22 2.29 -18.68
CA ASP A 715 -37.86 1.50 -19.73
C ASP A 715 -38.97 0.55 -19.19
N PRO A 716 -40.24 0.70 -19.61
CA PRO A 716 -41.31 -0.24 -19.25
C PRO A 716 -41.09 -1.67 -19.76
N ALA A 717 -40.34 -1.89 -20.85
CA ALA A 717 -40.09 -3.23 -21.37
C ALA A 717 -39.08 -4.00 -20.49
N SER A 718 -37.98 -3.35 -20.11
CA SER A 718 -37.06 -3.80 -19.05
C SER A 718 -37.81 -4.12 -17.75
N ARG A 719 -38.59 -3.17 -17.22
CA ARG A 719 -39.40 -3.40 -16.00
C ARG A 719 -40.31 -4.64 -16.11
N ALA A 720 -40.96 -4.84 -17.25
CA ALA A 720 -41.81 -6.01 -17.48
C ALA A 720 -41.02 -7.32 -17.64
N LEU A 721 -39.85 -7.29 -18.29
CA LEU A 721 -38.99 -8.45 -18.50
C LEU A 721 -38.43 -9.00 -17.19
N HIS A 722 -37.95 -8.12 -16.31
CA HIS A 722 -37.35 -8.49 -15.02
C HIS A 722 -38.37 -8.63 -13.89
N GLY A 723 -39.65 -8.35 -14.15
CA GLY A 723 -40.71 -8.37 -13.14
C GLY A 723 -40.52 -7.31 -12.05
N TYR A 724 -40.08 -6.11 -12.42
CA TYR A 724 -39.78 -5.02 -11.51
C TYR A 724 -41.04 -4.50 -10.80
N THR A 725 -40.99 -4.47 -9.47
CA THR A 725 -42.01 -3.89 -8.59
C THR A 725 -41.35 -3.01 -7.54
N ALA A 726 -41.89 -1.82 -7.29
CA ALA A 726 -41.46 -0.95 -6.20
C ALA A 726 -42.70 -0.41 -5.47
N ASP A 727 -42.79 -0.68 -4.16
CA ASP A 727 -43.86 -0.15 -3.30
C ASP A 727 -43.54 1.29 -2.89
N ALA A 728 -44.56 2.15 -2.79
CA ALA A 728 -44.40 3.58 -2.51
C ALA A 728 -43.34 4.26 -3.41
N GLU A 729 -43.37 3.94 -4.71
CA GLU A 729 -42.48 4.49 -5.73
C GLU A 729 -42.94 5.90 -6.19
N GLU A 730 -42.00 6.84 -6.18
CA GLU A 730 -42.08 8.10 -6.93
C GLU A 730 -40.98 8.12 -8.01
N THR A 731 -41.25 8.73 -9.18
CA THR A 731 -40.30 8.82 -10.28
C THR A 731 -40.09 10.26 -10.74
N ALA A 732 -38.84 10.70 -10.84
CA ALA A 732 -38.45 12.04 -11.27
C ALA A 732 -37.44 12.01 -12.44
N SER A 733 -37.35 13.11 -13.18
CA SER A 733 -36.22 13.36 -14.09
C SER A 733 -35.13 14.08 -13.33
N LEU A 734 -33.90 13.55 -13.35
CA LEU A 734 -32.72 14.17 -12.78
C LEU A 734 -31.75 14.55 -13.90
N THR A 735 -31.21 15.77 -13.84
CA THR A 735 -30.10 16.24 -14.66
C THR A 735 -28.99 16.68 -13.71
N SER A 736 -27.88 15.94 -13.68
CA SER A 736 -26.73 16.17 -12.80
C SER A 736 -25.52 15.39 -13.35
N THR A 737 -24.44 15.33 -12.59
CA THR A 737 -23.12 14.82 -12.96
C THR A 737 -22.71 13.69 -12.02
N PHE A 738 -21.71 12.89 -12.43
CA PHE A 738 -21.05 11.92 -11.55
C PHE A 738 -19.83 12.59 -10.89
N GLU A 739 -19.33 12.03 -9.80
CA GLU A 739 -18.08 12.51 -9.16
C GLU A 739 -16.84 12.07 -9.96
N GLY A 740 -15.76 12.83 -9.88
CA GLY A 740 -14.55 12.62 -10.70
C GLY A 740 -14.71 13.14 -12.14
N LYS A 741 -14.10 12.46 -13.12
CA LYS A 741 -13.94 12.87 -14.55
C LYS A 741 -15.21 13.32 -15.31
N GLU A 742 -16.40 13.10 -14.77
CA GLU A 742 -17.68 13.49 -15.37
C GLU A 742 -18.44 14.58 -14.57
N ASP A 743 -17.81 15.19 -13.57
CA ASP A 743 -18.31 16.32 -12.75
C ASP A 743 -18.77 17.52 -13.59
N ARG A 744 -18.20 17.69 -14.79
CA ARG A 744 -18.48 18.77 -15.76
C ARG A 744 -19.35 18.31 -16.94
N SER A 745 -19.89 17.08 -16.90
CA SER A 745 -20.62 16.44 -18.03
C SER A 745 -22.06 16.00 -17.65
N PRO A 746 -23.06 16.92 -17.65
CA PRO A 746 -24.40 16.61 -17.14
C PRO A 746 -25.16 15.54 -17.93
N VAL A 747 -25.57 14.49 -17.22
CA VAL A 747 -26.42 13.39 -17.71
C VAL A 747 -27.84 13.60 -17.24
N THR A 748 -28.81 13.42 -18.15
CA THR A 748 -30.24 13.40 -17.82
C THR A 748 -30.78 11.98 -17.85
N GLY A 749 -31.49 11.58 -16.79
CA GLY A 749 -32.09 10.25 -16.65
C GLY A 749 -33.28 10.26 -15.70
N THR A 750 -34.03 9.15 -15.67
CA THR A 750 -35.12 8.96 -14.69
C THR A 750 -34.59 8.29 -13.44
N VAL A 751 -34.90 8.85 -12.27
CA VAL A 751 -34.67 8.22 -10.97
C VAL A 751 -36.01 7.77 -10.38
N SER A 752 -36.05 6.51 -9.95
CA SER A 752 -37.05 5.94 -9.06
C SER A 752 -36.59 6.15 -7.62
N SER A 753 -37.49 6.57 -6.74
CA SER A 753 -37.26 6.66 -5.30
C SER A 753 -38.38 5.89 -4.58
N SER A 754 -38.03 5.13 -3.55
CA SER A 754 -38.98 4.27 -2.86
C SER A 754 -38.71 4.18 -1.36
N THR A 755 -39.79 4.16 -0.58
CA THR A 755 -39.77 3.90 0.87
C THR A 755 -40.33 2.51 1.22
N GLY A 756 -40.78 1.74 0.23
CA GLY A 756 -41.25 0.36 0.37
C GLY A 756 -40.33 -0.64 -0.34
N PRO A 757 -40.65 -1.94 -0.32
CA PRO A 757 -39.83 -2.94 -0.99
C PRO A 757 -39.69 -2.71 -2.50
N VAL A 758 -38.47 -2.84 -3.01
CA VAL A 758 -38.12 -2.85 -4.44
C VAL A 758 -37.64 -4.25 -4.82
N GLN A 759 -38.17 -4.85 -5.88
CA GLN A 759 -37.86 -6.23 -6.27
C GLN A 759 -37.81 -6.38 -7.79
N PHE A 760 -36.89 -7.21 -8.28
CA PHE A 760 -36.80 -7.66 -9.67
C PHE A 760 -36.04 -9.00 -9.76
N THR A 761 -35.96 -9.59 -10.95
CA THR A 761 -35.20 -10.82 -11.22
C THR A 761 -34.11 -10.52 -12.24
N VAL A 762 -32.87 -10.91 -11.97
CA VAL A 762 -31.72 -10.75 -12.90
C VAL A 762 -31.08 -12.10 -13.24
N ALA A 763 -30.65 -12.26 -14.48
CA ALA A 763 -29.84 -13.38 -14.95
C ALA A 763 -28.44 -13.39 -14.32
N VAL A 764 -27.91 -14.59 -14.08
CA VAL A 764 -26.55 -14.82 -13.57
C VAL A 764 -25.84 -15.91 -14.37
N SER A 765 -24.56 -15.71 -14.65
CA SER A 765 -23.74 -16.63 -15.45
C SER A 765 -23.55 -17.98 -14.76
N LYS A 766 -23.28 -19.03 -15.57
CA LYS A 766 -23.00 -20.39 -15.09
C LYS A 766 -21.67 -20.91 -15.62
N PRO A 767 -20.72 -21.32 -14.76
CA PRO A 767 -20.71 -21.16 -13.30
C PRO A 767 -20.50 -19.70 -12.86
N ASN A 768 -20.84 -19.40 -11.60
CA ASN A 768 -20.48 -18.14 -10.92
C ASN A 768 -19.94 -18.42 -9.51
N SER A 769 -19.17 -17.47 -8.96
CA SER A 769 -18.66 -17.44 -7.58
C SER A 769 -19.32 -16.35 -6.72
N GLY A 770 -20.34 -15.68 -7.25
CA GLY A 770 -20.99 -14.53 -6.62
C GLY A 770 -21.60 -13.61 -7.68
N LEU A 771 -22.11 -12.46 -7.25
CA LEU A 771 -22.73 -11.44 -8.08
C LEU A 771 -22.47 -10.06 -7.46
N ARG A 772 -21.89 -9.14 -8.22
CA ARG A 772 -21.86 -7.72 -7.87
C ARG A 772 -23.08 -7.04 -8.48
N LEU A 773 -23.91 -6.43 -7.65
CA LEU A 773 -24.99 -5.55 -8.06
C LEU A 773 -24.45 -4.12 -8.07
N HIS A 774 -24.28 -3.52 -9.24
CA HIS A 774 -24.09 -2.07 -9.34
C HIS A 774 -25.46 -1.38 -9.38
N ARG A 775 -25.55 -0.19 -8.78
CA ARG A 775 -26.73 0.69 -8.81
C ARG A 775 -26.30 2.07 -9.27
N VAL A 776 -27.02 2.64 -10.23
CA VAL A 776 -26.97 4.07 -10.53
C VAL A 776 -28.00 4.74 -9.62
N GLY A 777 -27.56 5.49 -8.62
CA GLY A 777 -28.39 6.17 -7.62
C GLY A 777 -28.31 7.69 -7.70
N ASP A 778 -29.19 8.34 -6.94
CA ASP A 778 -29.19 9.79 -6.65
C ASP A 778 -28.75 10.00 -5.20
N GLN A 779 -27.65 10.72 -4.98
CA GLN A 779 -27.01 10.90 -3.67
C GLN A 779 -27.21 12.28 -3.02
N ASP A 780 -28.17 13.09 -3.49
CA ASP A 780 -28.58 14.35 -2.84
C ASP A 780 -29.05 14.12 -1.39
N ALA A 781 -29.60 12.93 -1.12
CA ALA A 781 -29.80 12.41 0.23
C ALA A 781 -28.90 11.19 0.47
N GLY A 782 -27.78 11.41 1.16
CA GLY A 782 -26.95 10.33 1.70
C GLY A 782 -27.63 9.59 2.87
N PHE A 783 -26.91 8.65 3.46
CA PHE A 783 -27.43 7.72 4.47
C PHE A 783 -28.56 6.79 3.99
N GLN A 784 -28.66 6.53 2.68
CA GLN A 784 -29.60 5.56 2.13
C GLN A 784 -29.23 4.14 2.56
N ARG A 785 -30.23 3.37 3.02
CA ARG A 785 -30.04 2.03 3.57
C ARG A 785 -31.15 1.08 3.16
N ALA A 786 -30.80 -0.11 2.68
CA ALA A 786 -31.75 -1.17 2.40
C ALA A 786 -31.22 -2.56 2.79
N ASN A 787 -32.09 -3.40 3.36
CA ASN A 787 -31.81 -4.81 3.57
C ASN A 787 -31.90 -5.56 2.24
N VAL A 788 -30.84 -6.29 1.87
CA VAL A 788 -30.74 -7.02 0.60
C VAL A 788 -31.14 -8.47 0.80
N PHE A 789 -32.06 -8.96 -0.03
CA PHE A 789 -32.51 -10.34 -0.08
C PHE A 789 -32.28 -10.93 -1.48
N VAL A 790 -31.84 -12.18 -1.53
CA VAL A 790 -31.68 -12.95 -2.77
C VAL A 790 -32.43 -14.27 -2.64
N ASP A 791 -33.43 -14.46 -3.50
CA ASP A 791 -34.47 -15.51 -3.42
C ASP A 791 -35.07 -15.61 -1.99
N ASN A 792 -35.48 -14.46 -1.46
CA ASN A 792 -36.04 -14.28 -0.10
C ASN A 792 -35.14 -14.70 1.07
N ARG A 793 -33.85 -14.96 0.83
CA ARG A 793 -32.84 -15.10 1.89
C ARG A 793 -32.10 -13.78 2.08
N TYR A 794 -32.06 -13.28 3.31
CA TYR A 794 -31.27 -12.09 3.67
C TYR A 794 -29.77 -12.33 3.38
N VAL A 795 -29.13 -11.35 2.73
CA VAL A 795 -27.70 -11.34 2.40
C VAL A 795 -26.93 -10.42 3.35
N GLY A 796 -27.43 -9.20 3.53
CA GLY A 796 -26.78 -8.13 4.28
C GLY A 796 -27.51 -6.81 4.10
N GLU A 797 -26.90 -5.71 4.55
CA GLU A 797 -27.42 -4.36 4.38
C GLU A 797 -26.58 -3.59 3.36
N TRP A 798 -27.21 -2.98 2.37
CA TRP A 798 -26.58 -2.02 1.47
C TRP A 798 -26.76 -0.62 2.08
N TYR A 799 -25.64 0.01 2.43
CA TYR A 799 -25.57 1.35 3.02
C TYR A 799 -24.73 2.24 2.10
N GLN A 800 -25.28 3.38 1.68
CA GLN A 800 -24.50 4.50 1.15
C GLN A 800 -24.53 5.66 2.16
N PRO A 801 -23.46 5.86 2.95
CA PRO A 801 -23.31 7.05 3.80
C PRO A 801 -23.23 8.37 3.03
N LEU A 802 -22.49 8.42 1.91
CA LEU A 802 -22.10 9.68 1.26
C LEU A 802 -23.29 10.48 0.74
N LYS A 803 -23.13 11.81 0.75
CA LYS A 803 -24.12 12.78 0.26
C LYS A 803 -23.41 13.79 -0.66
N ASN A 804 -23.89 13.96 -1.88
CA ASN A 804 -23.48 15.05 -2.76
C ASN A 804 -24.70 15.67 -3.48
N SER A 805 -24.84 17.00 -3.36
CA SER A 805 -25.90 17.79 -3.99
C SER A 805 -25.48 18.47 -5.30
N PHE A 806 -24.20 18.40 -5.67
CA PHE A 806 -23.63 18.94 -6.91
C PHE A 806 -23.58 17.84 -7.97
N SER A 807 -22.69 16.86 -7.78
CA SER A 807 -22.64 15.60 -8.56
C SER A 807 -23.51 14.54 -7.90
N ARG A 808 -24.82 14.59 -8.22
CA ARG A 808 -25.85 13.74 -7.61
C ARG A 808 -25.90 12.33 -8.17
N TRP A 809 -25.39 12.08 -9.38
CA TRP A 809 -25.35 10.73 -9.90
C TRP A 809 -24.20 9.95 -9.26
N LEU A 810 -24.51 8.75 -8.80
CA LEU A 810 -23.59 7.85 -8.11
C LEU A 810 -23.70 6.45 -8.70
N GLU A 811 -22.57 5.79 -8.96
CA GLU A 811 -22.52 4.35 -9.13
C GLU A 811 -21.95 3.68 -7.87
N ASP A 812 -22.80 2.97 -7.11
CA ASP A 812 -22.37 2.19 -5.94
C ASP A 812 -22.64 0.69 -6.11
N SER A 813 -22.05 -0.15 -5.24
CA SER A 813 -22.01 -1.61 -5.44
C SER A 813 -22.28 -2.46 -4.20
N PHE A 814 -23.13 -3.46 -4.41
CA PHE A 814 -23.53 -4.63 -3.61
C PHE A 814 -22.85 -5.97 -3.94
N ASP A 815 -21.88 -6.54 -3.19
CA ASP A 815 -21.39 -7.91 -3.48
C ASP A 815 -22.21 -9.01 -2.76
N VAL A 816 -22.73 -9.97 -3.54
CA VAL A 816 -23.51 -11.13 -3.09
C VAL A 816 -22.66 -12.41 -3.17
N PRO A 817 -22.46 -13.15 -2.06
CA PRO A 817 -21.66 -14.38 -2.04
C PRO A 817 -22.21 -15.55 -2.88
N ALA A 818 -21.32 -16.43 -3.35
CA ALA A 818 -21.62 -17.69 -4.04
C ALA A 818 -22.77 -18.51 -3.41
N SER A 819 -22.90 -18.49 -2.08
CA SER A 819 -23.91 -19.24 -1.33
C SER A 819 -25.36 -18.79 -1.59
N PHE A 820 -25.56 -17.72 -2.36
CA PHE A 820 -26.85 -17.23 -2.83
C PHE A 820 -27.05 -17.40 -4.35
N THR A 821 -25.99 -17.51 -5.16
CA THR A 821 -26.04 -17.45 -6.64
C THR A 821 -25.57 -18.72 -7.36
N ALA A 822 -24.76 -19.56 -6.71
CA ALA A 822 -24.13 -20.71 -7.35
C ALA A 822 -25.15 -21.71 -7.91
N GLY A 823 -24.93 -22.13 -9.17
CA GLY A 823 -25.78 -23.09 -9.88
C GLY A 823 -27.11 -22.52 -10.41
N LYS A 824 -27.47 -21.28 -10.06
CA LYS A 824 -28.68 -20.60 -10.54
C LYS A 824 -28.45 -19.94 -11.91
N ALA A 825 -29.52 -19.71 -12.67
CA ALA A 825 -29.49 -19.04 -13.98
C ALA A 825 -30.01 -17.60 -13.92
N ALA A 826 -30.83 -17.33 -12.91
CA ALA A 826 -31.30 -16.02 -12.51
C ALA A 826 -31.55 -16.05 -10.99
N VAL A 827 -31.63 -14.89 -10.37
CA VAL A 827 -32.02 -14.72 -8.96
C VAL A 827 -33.01 -13.57 -8.81
N GLN A 828 -33.97 -13.73 -7.91
CA GLN A 828 -34.83 -12.64 -7.46
C GLN A 828 -34.05 -11.80 -6.43
N VAL A 829 -33.81 -10.55 -6.76
CA VAL A 829 -33.21 -9.54 -5.85
C VAL A 829 -34.35 -8.71 -5.27
N ARG A 830 -34.32 -8.48 -3.96
CA ARG A 830 -35.25 -7.58 -3.27
C ARG A 830 -34.52 -6.71 -2.26
N PHE A 831 -34.80 -5.42 -2.29
CA PHE A 831 -34.35 -4.42 -1.33
C PHE A 831 -35.54 -4.03 -0.44
N GLU A 832 -35.35 -4.02 0.87
CA GLU A 832 -36.28 -3.42 1.84
C GLU A 832 -35.61 -2.16 2.42
N PRO A 833 -36.00 -0.94 2.01
CA PRO A 833 -35.51 0.30 2.63
C PRO A 833 -35.74 0.31 4.14
N ILE A 834 -34.81 0.87 4.90
CA ILE A 834 -34.88 0.87 6.37
C ILE A 834 -35.69 2.08 6.87
N ASP A 835 -36.68 1.82 7.74
CA ASP A 835 -37.49 2.84 8.41
C ASP A 835 -36.63 3.98 8.99
N GLY A 836 -36.88 5.21 8.53
CA GLY A 836 -36.18 6.42 8.98
C GLY A 836 -34.88 6.74 8.24
N ALA A 837 -34.40 5.88 7.35
CA ALA A 837 -33.43 6.28 6.32
C ALA A 837 -34.13 7.09 5.21
N PRO A 838 -33.41 7.91 4.42
CA PRO A 838 -33.95 8.50 3.20
C PRO A 838 -34.38 7.43 2.19
N ALA A 839 -35.33 7.79 1.31
CA ALA A 839 -35.87 6.90 0.29
C ALA A 839 -34.74 6.29 -0.57
N TRP A 840 -34.86 4.99 -0.84
CA TRP A 840 -33.89 4.27 -1.66
C TRP A 840 -34.04 4.69 -3.12
N THR A 841 -32.99 5.28 -3.70
CA THR A 841 -33.01 5.78 -5.08
C THR A 841 -32.38 4.79 -6.06
N GLY A 842 -32.81 4.82 -7.32
CA GLY A 842 -32.21 4.04 -8.40
C GLY A 842 -32.69 4.47 -9.78
N SER A 843 -31.80 4.47 -10.76
CA SER A 843 -32.09 4.69 -12.19
C SER A 843 -31.85 3.42 -13.03
N ARG A 844 -30.82 2.66 -12.68
CA ARG A 844 -30.47 1.37 -13.29
C ARG A 844 -29.80 0.47 -12.26
N TYR A 845 -30.03 -0.83 -12.37
CA TYR A 845 -29.23 -1.87 -11.71
C TYR A 845 -28.50 -2.71 -12.75
N THR A 846 -27.23 -3.01 -12.53
CA THR A 846 -26.42 -3.86 -13.41
C THR A 846 -25.93 -5.08 -12.64
N ALA A 847 -26.15 -6.28 -13.20
CA ALA A 847 -25.75 -7.55 -12.60
C ALA A 847 -24.42 -8.01 -13.20
N LEU A 848 -23.33 -7.91 -12.43
CA LEU A 848 -22.02 -8.44 -12.80
C LEU A 848 -21.78 -9.78 -12.10
N SER A 849 -21.97 -10.89 -12.82
CA SER A 849 -21.65 -12.22 -12.32
C SER A 849 -20.15 -12.37 -12.09
N GLN A 850 -19.76 -12.80 -10.90
CA GLN A 850 -18.38 -13.15 -10.60
C GLN A 850 -18.06 -14.51 -11.25
N LEU A 851 -17.07 -14.55 -12.14
CA LEU A 851 -16.66 -15.75 -12.87
C LEU A 851 -15.74 -16.60 -11.99
N GLY A 852 -16.23 -17.75 -11.55
CA GLY A 852 -15.52 -18.61 -10.59
C GLY A 852 -14.40 -19.46 -11.20
N ASP A 853 -13.39 -19.77 -10.38
CA ASP A 853 -12.15 -20.50 -10.71
C ASP A 853 -12.34 -21.94 -11.28
N ASN A 854 -13.59 -22.41 -11.35
CA ASN A 854 -13.99 -23.72 -11.89
C ASN A 854 -14.54 -23.65 -13.32
N ALA A 855 -14.02 -22.76 -14.17
CA ALA A 855 -14.24 -22.77 -15.62
C ALA A 855 -13.61 -23.99 -16.36
N LYS A 856 -13.38 -25.11 -15.66
CA LYS A 856 -12.84 -26.35 -16.20
C LYS A 856 -13.96 -27.22 -16.76
N GLY A 857 -14.12 -27.24 -18.09
CA GLY A 857 -14.87 -28.29 -18.78
C GLY A 857 -16.03 -27.88 -19.69
N ALA A 858 -15.93 -26.74 -20.38
CA ALA A 858 -16.86 -26.38 -21.46
C ALA A 858 -16.11 -26.03 -22.75
N SER A 859 -15.59 -27.05 -23.45
CA SER A 859 -15.10 -26.89 -24.82
C SER A 859 -16.28 -26.53 -25.73
N ARG A 860 -16.37 -25.27 -26.17
CA ARG A 860 -17.30 -24.89 -27.25
C ARG A 860 -16.99 -25.75 -28.48
N PRO A 861 -17.97 -26.41 -29.11
CA PRO A 861 -17.77 -27.04 -30.40
C PRO A 861 -17.32 -25.98 -31.41
N SER A 862 -16.28 -26.28 -32.17
CA SER A 862 -15.95 -25.50 -33.36
C SER A 862 -16.98 -25.81 -34.44
N ASN A 863 -17.97 -24.93 -34.64
CA ASN A 863 -18.74 -24.96 -35.86
C ASN A 863 -17.79 -24.66 -37.02
N GLN A 864 -17.69 -25.62 -37.94
CA GLN A 864 -17.16 -25.41 -39.28
C GLN A 864 -18.32 -24.93 -40.16
N ASP A 865 -18.06 -23.90 -40.94
CA ASP A 865 -18.46 -23.74 -42.34
C ASP A 865 -17.33 -22.95 -43.03
#